data_AF-A0A523I7K3-F1
#
_entry.id   AF-A0A523I7K3-F1
#
_cell.length_a   1.000
_cell.length_b   1.000
_cell.length_c   1.000
_cell.angle_alpha   90.00
_cell.angle_beta   90.00
_cell.angle_gamma   90.00
#
_symmetry.space_group_name_H-M   'P 1'
#
loop_
_entity.id
_entity.type
_entity.pdbx_description
1 polymer ?
#
loop_
_entity_poly.entity_id
_entity_poly.type
_entity_poly.pdbx_seq_one_letter_code
_entity_poly.pdbx_strand_id
1 'polypeptide(L)'
;MQHWQSRYTYPAAVLVIVLATFALYAGIVFPRDLDAIHPWSSDAWGHLIKAVYLRQEIGEGNWYPDLFPEWYSGQQMLRYFPPITYFALVGLTELTGNIYMAGNYLLLIAALVGGVSVLLFAPRIGLGWATMAGVFFVIFPDNLRVAFAEGNLPRIISTALLPAAFYFLVNLMEHNGRKRDFLGLVFLVGLIVLSHAMMAGIAMFGFGMYAVSYWLVGRGPLKTAAIGAGALTIGLFVSAWWMFPSLTGGITELDNAASSEAIAQFPVSISFNPGLRSTDHEIFYVGLSVLIATLISWPLWSRLEPWVKSMVPVTLIMMLIGSTLIVEIWRALPAHQLFWPLRFMSFASLLLVLNSLIVASKMFKLSVAPRMRWLRFAALAIPLLMLADFQPSTALIRTREIPDDVASIAEQLRERSGWRVATADLSRLGSAPAMLFTTEGGREQIFGWAFQGSITAALLARVNQSMEQGHLGYTVSRLERLGTDDVVYLPQADIDPGFRPALESEGFEIVHTAGRLTLFHKDGAPRAVDIPLKVFGIGSGANNISLLFPEVTTGTSDNIEDYDMDFLELFDVIVLSRFTFNNRGSAEQRIEKLAAQGKTIVVDLTSAPLDTLSRQPKFLGVYGEPVLQIKQARTIIDGVVSPLLPFTDEFGTWRSVTPQGADEVLIPFEYISIEGTALSRNVYGDGQVIFVGLNLMFHAAITDDPLAIRMLETILGIEAKRPSGDRTIPLDNYVASEDGWRFDITLPSEQWVLLPMGMHAGTSVEAQGETVDIVGVESLILAKLPGGTSSVHIKSEQTGIYTIGRATTVIGVLVVLYYLIGGYRSALIARLRGRRKDESPESPQTPDTQRKPGSAASTGAGP
;
A
#
# COMPACT_ATOMS: atom_id res chain seq x y z
N MET A 1 54.35 0.87 4.18
CA MET A 1 53.63 -0.29 3.58
C MET A 1 52.16 -0.42 4.01
N GLN A 2 51.79 -0.24 5.29
CA GLN A 2 50.36 -0.27 5.72
C GLN A 2 49.47 0.80 5.06
N HIS A 3 49.97 2.01 4.80
CA HIS A 3 49.22 3.05 4.06
C HIS A 3 49.04 2.76 2.56
N TRP A 4 49.88 1.91 1.97
CA TRP A 4 49.74 1.48 0.56
C TRP A 4 48.74 0.33 0.43
N GLN A 5 48.68 -0.59 1.41
CA GLN A 5 47.71 -1.69 1.43
C GLN A 5 46.26 -1.24 1.64
N SER A 6 45.99 -0.11 2.30
CA SER A 6 44.62 0.39 2.48
C SER A 6 44.08 1.20 1.28
N ARG A 7 44.95 1.77 0.43
CA ARG A 7 44.53 2.65 -0.69
C ARG A 7 43.89 1.88 -1.86
N TYR A 8 44.28 0.63 -2.09
CA TYR A 8 43.79 -0.16 -3.24
C TYR A 8 42.81 -1.28 -2.88
N THR A 9 42.69 -1.64 -1.60
CA THR A 9 41.86 -2.78 -1.16
C THR A 9 40.37 -2.49 -1.18
N TYR A 10 39.92 -1.32 -0.74
CA TYR A 10 38.49 -0.93 -0.83
C TYR A 10 38.02 -0.74 -2.28
N PRO A 11 38.75 -0.03 -3.17
CA PRO A 11 38.41 0.02 -4.59
C PRO A 11 38.32 -1.36 -5.24
N ALA A 12 39.22 -2.30 -4.88
CA ALA A 12 39.14 -3.67 -5.37
C ALA A 12 37.88 -4.41 -4.88
N ALA A 13 37.49 -4.23 -3.60
CA ALA A 13 36.26 -4.81 -3.07
C ALA A 13 35.00 -4.26 -3.78
N VAL A 14 34.95 -2.95 -4.03
CA VAL A 14 33.90 -2.31 -4.82
C VAL A 14 33.87 -2.91 -6.22
N LEU A 15 35.03 -3.01 -6.87
CA LEU A 15 35.15 -3.59 -8.21
C LEU A 15 34.66 -5.03 -8.27
N VAL A 16 34.93 -5.86 -7.25
CA VAL A 16 34.41 -7.24 -7.20
C VAL A 16 32.88 -7.27 -7.16
N ILE A 17 32.25 -6.44 -6.32
CA ILE A 17 30.78 -6.36 -6.26
C ILE A 17 30.23 -5.87 -7.60
N VAL A 18 30.81 -4.80 -8.14
CA VAL A 18 30.40 -4.24 -9.44
C VAL A 18 30.48 -5.29 -10.54
N LEU A 19 31.63 -5.95 -10.71
CA LEU A 19 31.81 -6.98 -11.73
C LEU A 19 30.87 -8.17 -11.54
N ALA A 20 30.64 -8.62 -10.31
CA ALA A 20 29.70 -9.69 -10.02
C ALA A 20 28.26 -9.30 -10.38
N THR A 21 27.81 -8.10 -9.99
CA THR A 21 26.47 -7.61 -10.32
C THR A 21 26.31 -7.42 -11.83
N PHE A 22 27.28 -6.82 -12.52
CA PHE A 22 27.24 -6.67 -13.97
C PHE A 22 27.22 -8.03 -14.69
N ALA A 23 28.01 -9.01 -14.23
CA ALA A 23 28.01 -10.34 -14.83
C ALA A 23 26.62 -11.01 -14.73
N LEU A 24 25.91 -10.78 -13.63
CA LEU A 24 24.56 -11.32 -13.40
C LEU A 24 23.47 -10.55 -14.17
N TYR A 25 23.59 -9.22 -14.25
CA TYR A 25 22.58 -8.33 -14.83
C TYR A 25 22.87 -8.01 -16.32
N ALA A 26 23.94 -8.56 -16.90
CA ALA A 26 24.36 -8.26 -18.27
C ALA A 26 23.24 -8.49 -19.30
N GLY A 27 22.44 -9.54 -19.12
CA GLY A 27 21.36 -9.90 -20.06
C GLY A 27 20.27 -8.84 -20.19
N ILE A 28 20.00 -8.06 -19.14
CA ILE A 28 18.94 -7.05 -19.12
C ILE A 28 19.47 -5.62 -19.37
N VAL A 29 20.76 -5.39 -19.11
CA VAL A 29 21.41 -4.08 -19.29
C VAL A 29 22.04 -3.95 -20.67
N PHE A 30 22.55 -5.06 -21.21
CA PHE A 30 23.10 -5.18 -22.56
C PHE A 30 22.31 -6.24 -23.34
N PRO A 31 21.02 -6.01 -23.57
CA PRO A 31 20.16 -6.97 -24.26
C PRO A 31 20.66 -7.20 -25.68
N ARG A 32 20.59 -8.46 -26.14
CA ARG A 32 20.90 -8.81 -27.53
C ARG A 32 19.79 -8.43 -28.50
N ASP A 33 18.57 -8.36 -27.97
CA ASP A 33 17.35 -8.04 -28.68
C ASP A 33 16.64 -6.91 -27.94
N LEU A 34 16.41 -5.80 -28.64
CA LEU A 34 15.75 -4.63 -28.06
C LEU A 34 14.23 -4.84 -27.92
N ASP A 35 13.65 -5.82 -28.61
CA ASP A 35 12.22 -6.15 -28.48
C ASP A 35 11.96 -6.93 -27.18
N ALA A 36 13.00 -7.54 -26.59
CA ALA A 36 12.93 -8.35 -25.38
C ALA A 36 13.42 -7.64 -24.11
N ILE A 37 13.29 -6.30 -24.02
CA ILE A 37 13.80 -5.49 -22.88
C ILE A 37 12.79 -5.28 -21.75
N HIS A 38 11.57 -5.79 -21.91
CA HIS A 38 10.46 -5.40 -21.07
C HIS A 38 10.41 -6.17 -19.75
N PRO A 39 9.90 -5.57 -18.66
CA PRO A 39 9.83 -6.26 -17.37
C PRO A 39 8.96 -7.52 -17.44
N TRP A 40 9.49 -8.63 -16.91
CA TRP A 40 8.70 -9.85 -16.67
C TRP A 40 7.65 -9.66 -15.57
N SER A 41 7.99 -8.84 -14.58
CA SER A 41 7.27 -8.66 -13.33
C SER A 41 5.82 -8.20 -13.45
N SER A 42 5.03 -8.46 -12.41
CA SER A 42 3.63 -8.05 -12.33
C SER A 42 3.40 -6.54 -12.15
N ASP A 43 4.27 -5.81 -11.43
CA ASP A 43 4.04 -4.40 -11.02
C ASP A 43 4.84 -3.35 -11.80
N ALA A 44 6.00 -3.71 -12.36
CA ALA A 44 6.94 -2.71 -12.89
C ALA A 44 6.34 -1.82 -13.97
N TRP A 45 5.50 -2.34 -14.88
CA TRP A 45 4.89 -1.52 -15.94
C TRP A 45 3.99 -0.42 -15.37
N GLY A 46 3.31 -0.70 -14.26
CA GLY A 46 2.49 0.26 -13.51
C GLY A 46 3.32 1.37 -12.85
N HIS A 47 4.62 1.14 -12.59
CA HIS A 47 5.54 2.20 -12.19
C HIS A 47 6.13 2.95 -13.38
N LEU A 48 6.35 2.28 -14.51
CA LEU A 48 6.89 2.90 -15.73
C LEU A 48 5.90 3.90 -16.33
N ILE A 49 4.60 3.58 -16.42
CA ILE A 49 3.60 4.54 -16.94
C ILE A 49 3.57 5.85 -16.13
N LYS A 50 3.64 5.77 -14.81
CA LYS A 50 3.72 6.94 -13.92
C LYS A 50 4.94 7.82 -14.23
N ALA A 51 6.07 7.21 -14.55
CA ALA A 51 7.28 7.92 -14.94
C ALA A 51 7.16 8.51 -16.36
N VAL A 52 6.45 7.85 -17.28
CA VAL A 52 6.10 8.42 -18.60
C VAL A 52 5.24 9.67 -18.43
N TYR A 53 4.18 9.58 -17.64
CA TYR A 53 3.32 10.72 -17.31
C TYR A 53 4.12 11.87 -16.68
N LEU A 54 4.89 11.59 -15.61
CA LEU A 54 5.73 12.60 -14.96
C LEU A 54 6.75 13.25 -15.92
N ARG A 55 7.30 12.47 -16.86
CA ARG A 55 8.23 13.00 -17.87
C ARG A 55 7.53 13.97 -18.82
N GLN A 56 6.31 13.66 -19.25
CA GLN A 56 5.51 14.53 -20.10
C GLN A 56 5.24 15.87 -19.39
N GLU A 57 4.74 15.80 -18.15
CA GLU A 57 4.46 16.95 -17.30
C GLU A 57 5.69 17.86 -17.12
N ILE A 58 6.86 17.27 -16.83
CA ILE A 58 8.12 18.03 -16.71
C ILE A 58 8.46 18.73 -18.03
N GLY A 59 8.19 18.09 -19.18
CA GLY A 59 8.37 18.67 -20.51
C GLY A 59 7.47 19.89 -20.76
N GLU A 60 6.30 19.93 -20.12
CA GLU A 60 5.33 21.03 -20.17
C GLU A 60 5.61 22.10 -19.08
N GLY A 61 6.59 21.87 -18.21
CA GLY A 61 7.01 22.78 -17.16
C GLY A 61 6.44 22.46 -15.78
N ASN A 62 5.64 21.41 -15.66
CA ASN A 62 5.07 20.94 -14.41
C ASN A 62 5.96 19.87 -13.74
N TRP A 63 6.65 20.26 -12.67
CA TRP A 63 7.57 19.37 -11.95
C TRP A 63 6.90 18.52 -10.88
N TYR A 64 5.66 18.81 -10.52
CA TYR A 64 4.96 18.13 -9.43
C TYR A 64 3.46 18.04 -9.76
N PRO A 65 3.06 17.19 -10.72
CA PRO A 65 1.66 16.98 -11.06
C PRO A 65 0.90 16.39 -9.87
N ASP A 66 -0.16 17.08 -9.45
CA ASP A 66 -1.01 16.66 -8.35
C ASP A 66 -2.00 15.57 -8.78
N LEU A 67 -2.43 15.54 -10.05
CA LEU A 67 -3.40 14.60 -10.62
C LEU A 67 -2.82 13.91 -11.87
N PHE A 68 -3.09 12.62 -12.03
CA PHE A 68 -2.90 11.85 -13.26
C PHE A 68 -4.31 11.47 -13.77
N PRO A 69 -4.89 12.24 -14.70
CA PRO A 69 -6.31 12.14 -15.04
C PRO A 69 -6.67 10.87 -15.82
N GLU A 70 -5.75 10.33 -16.64
CA GLU A 70 -5.99 9.19 -17.51
C GLU A 70 -6.05 7.85 -16.76
N TRP A 71 -5.77 7.84 -15.47
CA TRP A 71 -5.64 6.61 -14.70
C TRP A 71 -6.58 6.57 -13.50
N TYR A 72 -7.38 5.50 -13.40
CA TYR A 72 -8.36 5.27 -12.34
C TYR A 72 -9.45 6.34 -12.19
N SER A 73 -9.85 6.97 -13.31
CA SER A 73 -10.77 8.13 -13.31
C SER A 73 -10.21 9.34 -12.54
N GLY A 74 -8.89 9.50 -12.58
CA GLY A 74 -8.14 10.48 -11.81
C GLY A 74 -7.44 9.86 -10.62
N GLN A 75 -6.11 9.96 -10.59
CA GLN A 75 -5.30 9.53 -9.47
C GLN A 75 -4.38 10.65 -8.98
N GLN A 76 -4.37 10.91 -7.67
CA GLN A 76 -3.42 11.85 -7.08
C GLN A 76 -2.02 11.22 -6.97
N MET A 77 -1.33 11.07 -8.10
CA MET A 77 -0.15 10.23 -8.25
C MET A 77 0.94 10.58 -7.24
N LEU A 78 1.46 11.81 -7.24
CA LEU A 78 2.56 12.18 -6.32
C LEU A 78 2.11 12.38 -4.87
N ARG A 79 0.81 12.37 -4.57
CA ARG A 79 0.31 12.29 -3.19
C ARG A 79 0.48 10.88 -2.63
N TYR A 80 0.08 9.84 -3.38
CA TYR A 80 0.08 8.45 -2.89
C TYR A 80 1.33 7.67 -3.27
N PHE A 81 2.04 8.09 -4.30
CA PHE A 81 3.26 7.44 -4.78
C PHE A 81 4.50 8.30 -4.46
N PRO A 82 5.44 7.78 -3.65
CA PRO A 82 6.61 8.53 -3.22
C PRO A 82 7.50 8.97 -4.40
N PRO A 83 7.98 10.23 -4.41
CA PRO A 83 8.51 10.87 -5.62
C PRO A 83 9.85 10.30 -6.12
N ILE A 84 10.74 9.84 -5.24
CA ILE A 84 12.14 9.56 -5.60
C ILE A 84 12.26 8.56 -6.75
N THR A 85 11.46 7.49 -6.71
CA THR A 85 11.50 6.43 -7.72
C THR A 85 11.19 6.96 -9.11
N TYR A 86 10.18 7.82 -9.22
CA TYR A 86 9.71 8.34 -10.50
C TYR A 86 10.67 9.36 -11.07
N PHE A 87 11.18 10.29 -10.26
CA PHE A 87 12.22 11.21 -10.71
C PHE A 87 13.51 10.47 -11.14
N ALA A 88 13.88 9.39 -10.45
CA ALA A 88 15.00 8.55 -10.87
C ALA A 88 14.75 7.89 -12.22
N LEU A 89 13.54 7.36 -12.45
CA LEU A 89 13.14 6.77 -13.74
C LEU A 89 13.14 7.80 -14.87
N VAL A 90 12.59 9.00 -14.64
CA VAL A 90 12.62 10.10 -15.63
C VAL A 90 14.06 10.46 -15.98
N GLY A 91 14.91 10.70 -14.97
CA GLY A 91 16.32 11.02 -15.20
C GLY A 91 17.08 9.91 -15.94
N LEU A 92 16.81 8.65 -15.64
CA LEU A 92 17.39 7.51 -16.37
C LEU A 92 16.84 7.40 -17.79
N THR A 93 15.57 7.74 -18.02
CA THR A 93 14.95 7.74 -19.35
C THR A 93 15.62 8.78 -20.26
N GLU A 94 15.96 9.95 -19.73
CA GLU A 94 16.75 10.96 -20.48
C GLU A 94 18.16 10.48 -20.85
N LEU A 95 18.74 9.55 -20.07
CA LEU A 95 20.05 8.97 -20.35
C LEU A 95 19.99 7.79 -21.32
N THR A 96 18.93 6.97 -21.25
CA THR A 96 18.79 5.75 -22.06
C THR A 96 18.00 5.96 -23.35
N GLY A 97 17.19 7.02 -23.44
CA GLY A 97 16.22 7.26 -24.50
C GLY A 97 15.02 6.28 -24.50
N ASN A 98 14.89 5.42 -23.49
CA ASN A 98 13.87 4.38 -23.42
C ASN A 98 13.50 4.06 -21.96
N ILE A 99 12.20 4.11 -21.65
CA ILE A 99 11.67 3.93 -20.28
C ILE A 99 11.86 2.50 -19.73
N TYR A 100 11.78 1.47 -20.58
CA TYR A 100 12.01 0.08 -20.17
C TYR A 100 13.47 -0.16 -19.83
N MET A 101 14.39 0.38 -20.65
CA MET A 101 15.82 0.38 -20.32
C MET A 101 16.10 1.16 -19.04
N ALA A 102 15.45 2.32 -18.83
CA ALA A 102 15.59 3.08 -17.59
C ALA A 102 15.20 2.25 -16.36
N GLY A 103 14.11 1.48 -16.45
CA GLY A 103 13.73 0.48 -15.44
C GLY A 103 14.83 -0.54 -15.18
N ASN A 104 15.39 -1.17 -16.22
CA ASN A 104 16.47 -2.16 -16.09
C ASN A 104 17.73 -1.57 -15.44
N TYR A 105 18.11 -0.35 -15.82
CA TYR A 105 19.23 0.36 -15.21
C TYR A 105 18.94 0.75 -13.75
N LEU A 106 17.71 1.10 -13.39
CA LEU A 106 17.33 1.36 -12.00
C LEU A 106 17.54 0.12 -11.13
N LEU A 107 17.13 -1.06 -11.60
CA LEU A 107 17.35 -2.34 -10.91
C LEU A 107 18.84 -2.60 -10.67
N LEU A 108 19.67 -2.40 -11.70
CA LEU A 108 21.14 -2.52 -11.58
C LEU A 108 21.69 -1.55 -10.53
N ILE A 109 21.33 -0.26 -10.62
CA ILE A 109 21.84 0.79 -9.73
C ILE A 109 21.43 0.51 -8.29
N ALA A 110 20.18 0.13 -8.03
CA ALA A 110 19.71 -0.18 -6.70
C ALA A 110 20.45 -1.40 -6.10
N ALA A 111 20.65 -2.45 -6.90
CA ALA A 111 21.44 -3.62 -6.47
C ALA A 111 22.88 -3.22 -6.11
N LEU A 112 23.53 -2.38 -6.93
CA LEU A 112 24.89 -1.87 -6.66
C LEU A 112 24.94 -0.98 -5.41
N VAL A 113 24.00 -0.05 -5.25
CA VAL A 113 23.91 0.84 -4.08
C VAL A 113 23.79 0.02 -2.80
N GLY A 114 22.89 -0.97 -2.77
CA GLY A 114 22.73 -1.84 -1.62
C GLY A 114 23.96 -2.72 -1.35
N GLY A 115 24.45 -3.43 -2.38
CA GLY A 115 25.62 -4.31 -2.26
C GLY A 115 26.88 -3.57 -1.81
N VAL A 116 27.18 -2.42 -2.40
CA VAL A 116 28.34 -1.59 -2.03
C VAL A 116 28.16 -0.99 -0.63
N SER A 117 26.95 -0.60 -0.24
CA SER A 117 26.68 -0.06 1.10
C SER A 117 27.00 -1.05 2.23
N VAL A 118 26.94 -2.36 1.96
CA VAL A 118 27.37 -3.38 2.94
C VAL A 118 28.86 -3.27 3.28
N LEU A 119 29.71 -2.73 2.39
CA LEU A 119 31.14 -2.52 2.66
C LEU A 119 31.40 -1.55 3.82
N LEU A 120 30.41 -0.75 4.21
CA LEU A 120 30.50 0.10 5.41
C LEU A 120 30.77 -0.74 6.68
N PHE A 121 30.36 -2.02 6.70
CA PHE A 121 30.62 -2.95 7.81
C PHE A 121 32.01 -3.60 7.78
N ALA A 122 32.81 -3.39 6.73
CA ALA A 122 34.16 -3.96 6.59
C ALA A 122 35.08 -3.75 7.82
N PRO A 123 35.07 -2.59 8.52
CA PRO A 123 35.87 -2.41 9.73
C PRO A 123 35.49 -3.35 10.89
N ARG A 124 34.25 -3.87 10.90
CA ARG A 124 33.74 -4.78 11.94
C ARG A 124 33.99 -6.25 11.59
N ILE A 125 33.68 -6.62 10.35
CA ILE A 125 33.62 -8.03 9.94
C ILE A 125 34.81 -8.48 9.09
N GLY A 126 35.63 -7.53 8.62
CA GLY A 126 36.73 -7.75 7.69
C GLY A 126 36.30 -7.50 6.24
N LEU A 127 37.19 -6.93 5.42
CA LEU A 127 36.88 -6.49 4.06
C LEU A 127 36.41 -7.63 3.14
N GLY A 128 37.07 -8.79 3.18
CA GLY A 128 36.67 -9.96 2.37
C GLY A 128 35.26 -10.44 2.70
N TRP A 129 34.94 -10.60 4.00
CA TRP A 129 33.60 -11.01 4.45
C TRP A 129 32.53 -9.97 4.12
N ALA A 130 32.85 -8.67 4.22
CA ALA A 130 31.94 -7.61 3.82
C ALA A 130 31.71 -7.57 2.30
N THR A 131 32.74 -7.86 1.50
CA THR A 131 32.62 -7.99 0.04
C THR A 131 31.68 -9.13 -0.32
N MET A 132 31.85 -10.29 0.32
CA MET A 132 30.96 -11.45 0.13
C MET A 132 29.53 -11.14 0.56
N ALA A 133 29.34 -10.47 1.71
CA ALA A 133 28.02 -10.05 2.17
C ALA A 133 27.35 -9.07 1.18
N GLY A 134 28.12 -8.17 0.55
CA GLY A 134 27.62 -7.29 -0.51
C GLY A 134 27.16 -8.05 -1.75
N VAL A 135 27.92 -9.07 -2.19
CA VAL A 135 27.50 -9.95 -3.30
C VAL A 135 26.25 -10.75 -2.92
N PHE A 136 26.20 -11.36 -1.73
CA PHE A 136 25.02 -12.11 -1.27
C PHE A 136 23.78 -11.25 -1.06
N PHE A 137 23.94 -9.97 -0.74
CA PHE A 137 22.83 -9.03 -0.70
C PHE A 137 22.21 -8.83 -2.10
N VAL A 138 23.06 -8.69 -3.13
CA VAL A 138 22.62 -8.53 -4.54
C VAL A 138 21.84 -9.75 -5.03
N ILE A 139 22.27 -10.96 -4.66
CA ILE A 139 21.64 -12.21 -5.11
C ILE A 139 20.69 -12.83 -4.08
N PHE A 140 20.30 -12.07 -3.05
CA PHE A 140 19.41 -12.61 -2.03
C PHE A 140 18.06 -12.98 -2.67
N PRO A 141 17.51 -14.19 -2.44
CA PRO A 141 16.33 -14.69 -3.16
C PRO A 141 15.12 -13.74 -3.14
N ASP A 142 14.76 -13.17 -1.98
CA ASP A 142 13.65 -12.22 -1.91
C ASP A 142 13.98 -10.89 -2.61
N ASN A 143 15.21 -10.39 -2.54
CA ASN A 143 15.60 -9.16 -3.25
C ASN A 143 15.43 -9.33 -4.76
N LEU A 144 15.83 -10.50 -5.31
CA LEU A 144 15.63 -10.83 -6.72
C LEU A 144 14.15 -11.03 -7.08
N ARG A 145 13.38 -11.70 -6.23
CA ARG A 145 11.92 -11.87 -6.43
C ARG A 145 11.20 -10.52 -6.48
N VAL A 146 11.48 -9.64 -5.52
CA VAL A 146 10.92 -8.29 -5.49
C VAL A 146 11.33 -7.51 -6.74
N ALA A 147 12.57 -7.67 -7.19
CA ALA A 147 13.08 -6.96 -8.35
C ALA A 147 12.48 -7.41 -9.69
N PHE A 148 12.31 -8.72 -9.89
CA PHE A 148 12.03 -9.27 -11.22
C PHE A 148 10.71 -10.02 -11.36
N ALA A 149 10.13 -10.52 -10.27
CA ALA A 149 8.81 -11.16 -10.29
C ALA A 149 7.71 -10.20 -9.82
N GLU A 150 7.92 -9.52 -8.70
CA GLU A 150 7.00 -8.49 -8.20
C GLU A 150 7.15 -7.21 -9.01
N GLY A 151 8.38 -6.68 -9.17
CA GLY A 151 8.64 -5.46 -9.94
C GLY A 151 8.30 -4.17 -9.19
N ASN A 152 8.22 -4.22 -7.86
CA ASN A 152 7.93 -3.06 -7.01
C ASN A 152 9.17 -2.16 -6.90
N LEU A 153 9.37 -1.30 -7.90
CA LEU A 153 10.54 -0.42 -8.02
C LEU A 153 10.77 0.47 -6.78
N PRO A 154 9.73 1.09 -6.18
CA PRO A 154 9.84 1.82 -4.92
C PRO A 154 10.43 1.00 -3.76
N ARG A 155 9.97 -0.25 -3.61
CA ARG A 155 10.46 -1.16 -2.55
C ARG A 155 11.92 -1.52 -2.76
N ILE A 156 12.36 -1.70 -4.00
CA ILE A 156 13.75 -2.02 -4.33
C ILE A 156 14.69 -0.89 -3.92
N ILE A 157 14.36 0.37 -4.24
CA ILE A 157 15.15 1.54 -3.84
C ILE A 157 15.22 1.62 -2.31
N SER A 158 14.07 1.49 -1.63
CA SER A 158 14.03 1.55 -0.16
C SER A 158 14.91 0.46 0.48
N THR A 159 14.91 -0.75 -0.09
CA THR A 159 15.71 -1.90 0.37
C THR A 159 17.21 -1.66 0.14
N ALA A 160 17.58 -1.06 -1.00
CA ALA A 160 18.96 -0.71 -1.33
C ALA A 160 19.57 0.31 -0.34
N LEU A 161 18.75 1.14 0.30
CA LEU A 161 19.21 2.14 1.27
C LEU A 161 19.40 1.56 2.70
N LEU A 162 18.78 0.41 3.01
CA LEU A 162 18.81 -0.20 4.34
C LEU A 162 20.22 -0.50 4.88
N PRO A 163 21.19 -1.04 4.10
CA PRO A 163 22.52 -1.35 4.64
C PRO A 163 23.23 -0.11 5.17
N ALA A 164 23.14 1.02 4.45
CA ALA A 164 23.73 2.28 4.87
C ALA A 164 23.00 2.88 6.08
N ALA A 165 21.66 2.86 6.08
CA ALA A 165 20.86 3.38 7.19
C ALA A 165 21.13 2.58 8.49
N PHE A 166 21.15 1.25 8.39
CA PHE A 166 21.48 0.38 9.51
C PHE A 166 22.91 0.61 10.02
N TYR A 167 23.87 0.79 9.12
CA TYR A 167 25.25 1.14 9.51
C TYR A 167 25.32 2.43 10.32
N PHE A 168 24.63 3.49 9.89
CA PHE A 168 24.61 4.76 10.61
C PHE A 168 23.93 4.64 11.96
N LEU A 169 22.84 3.87 12.07
CA LEU A 169 22.19 3.59 13.35
C LEU A 169 23.14 2.85 14.33
N VAL A 170 23.79 1.79 13.87
CA VAL A 170 24.78 1.04 14.68
C VAL A 170 25.89 1.97 15.15
N ASN A 171 26.48 2.76 14.24
CA ASN A 171 27.52 3.73 14.59
C ASN A 171 27.05 4.78 15.58
N LEU A 172 25.84 5.32 15.37
CA LEU A 172 25.25 6.36 16.21
C LEU A 172 25.14 5.86 17.65
N MET A 173 24.73 4.61 17.82
CA MET A 173 24.59 3.99 19.13
C MET A 173 25.92 3.65 19.79
N GLU A 174 26.89 3.10 19.05
CA GLU A 174 28.21 2.76 19.60
C GLU A 174 29.07 4.01 19.93
N HIS A 175 28.88 5.12 19.21
CA HIS A 175 29.70 6.33 19.35
C HIS A 175 28.96 7.47 20.06
N ASN A 176 28.01 7.15 20.94
CA ASN A 176 27.34 8.11 21.82
C ASN A 176 26.71 9.31 21.10
N GLY A 177 26.01 9.09 19.98
CA GLY A 177 25.28 10.15 19.29
C GLY A 177 26.14 10.98 18.32
N ARG A 178 27.17 10.39 17.70
CA ARG A 178 28.06 11.10 16.77
C ARG A 178 27.27 11.79 15.65
N LYS A 179 27.49 13.10 15.51
CA LYS A 179 26.74 13.99 14.59
C LYS A 179 26.66 13.52 13.15
N ARG A 180 27.78 13.03 12.59
CA ARG A 180 27.82 12.51 11.21
C ARG A 180 26.84 11.36 11.03
N ASP A 181 26.80 10.44 11.99
CA ASP A 181 25.95 9.26 11.89
C ASP A 181 24.49 9.60 12.17
N PHE A 182 24.23 10.63 13.00
CA PHE A 182 22.89 11.20 13.18
C PHE A 182 22.36 11.78 11.87
N LEU A 183 23.15 12.66 11.24
CA LEU A 183 22.77 13.32 9.97
C LEU A 183 22.63 12.30 8.83
N GLY A 184 23.54 11.32 8.75
CA GLY A 184 23.47 10.25 7.76
C GLY A 184 22.22 9.39 7.93
N LEU A 185 21.84 9.06 9.17
CA LEU A 185 20.62 8.31 9.45
C LEU A 185 19.37 9.13 9.12
N VAL A 186 19.29 10.39 9.54
CA VAL A 186 18.15 11.30 9.23
C VAL A 186 17.95 11.39 7.71
N PHE A 187 19.03 11.62 6.96
CA PHE A 187 18.97 11.73 5.51
C PHE A 187 18.47 10.44 4.85
N LEU A 188 19.03 9.28 5.22
CA LEU A 188 18.63 8.01 4.63
C LEU A 188 17.21 7.60 5.02
N VAL A 189 16.76 7.87 6.26
CA VAL A 189 15.36 7.65 6.64
C VAL A 189 14.44 8.51 5.80
N GLY A 190 14.74 9.80 5.62
CA GLY A 190 13.96 10.68 4.74
C GLY A 190 13.90 10.17 3.29
N LEU A 191 15.01 9.67 2.75
CA LEU A 191 15.01 9.04 1.42
C LEU A 191 14.19 7.74 1.36
N ILE A 192 14.24 6.90 2.39
CA ILE A 192 13.43 5.68 2.47
C ILE A 192 11.94 6.03 2.50
N VAL A 193 11.52 7.06 3.26
CA VAL A 193 10.13 7.56 3.28
C VAL A 193 9.71 8.02 1.88
N LEU A 194 10.52 8.88 1.26
CA LEU A 194 10.25 9.43 -0.08
C LEU A 194 10.46 8.42 -1.22
N SER A 195 10.89 7.19 -0.91
CA SER A 195 10.96 6.07 -1.84
C SER A 195 9.78 5.12 -1.65
N HIS A 196 9.41 4.77 -0.41
CA HIS A 196 8.27 3.90 -0.12
C HIS A 196 7.80 4.03 1.35
N ALA A 197 6.59 4.55 1.58
CA ALA A 197 6.06 4.82 2.92
C ALA A 197 5.95 3.59 3.83
N MET A 198 5.32 2.50 3.36
CA MET A 198 5.20 1.26 4.17
C MET A 198 6.57 0.65 4.52
N MET A 199 7.50 0.60 3.55
CA MET A 199 8.86 0.12 3.81
C MET A 199 9.61 1.01 4.79
N ALA A 200 9.37 2.32 4.77
CA ALA A 200 9.89 3.22 5.80
C ALA A 200 9.33 2.88 7.18
N GLY A 201 8.02 2.63 7.30
CA GLY A 201 7.43 2.17 8.56
C GLY A 201 8.01 0.86 9.07
N ILE A 202 8.23 -0.14 8.20
CA ILE A 202 8.89 -1.40 8.53
C ILE A 202 10.36 -1.18 8.96
N ALA A 203 11.10 -0.34 8.22
CA ALA A 203 12.48 0.00 8.55
C ALA A 203 12.56 0.72 9.90
N MET A 204 11.66 1.65 10.17
CA MET A 204 11.55 2.38 11.44
C MET A 204 11.22 1.45 12.60
N PHE A 205 10.29 0.51 12.41
CA PHE A 205 10.01 -0.54 13.39
C PHE A 205 11.25 -1.39 13.67
N GLY A 206 11.98 -1.81 12.63
CA GLY A 206 13.23 -2.58 12.79
C GLY A 206 14.37 -1.83 13.44
N PHE A 207 14.58 -0.57 13.06
CA PHE A 207 15.55 0.31 13.69
C PHE A 207 15.19 0.61 15.15
N GLY A 208 13.91 0.83 15.46
CA GLY A 208 13.41 1.00 16.81
C GLY A 208 13.62 -0.25 17.68
N MET A 209 13.23 -1.43 17.18
CA MET A 209 13.48 -2.69 17.86
C MET A 209 14.98 -2.95 18.05
N TYR A 210 15.82 -2.59 17.07
CA TYR A 210 17.25 -2.68 17.21
C TYR A 210 17.79 -1.75 18.30
N ALA A 211 17.31 -0.50 18.39
CA ALA A 211 17.70 0.43 19.44
C ALA A 211 17.30 -0.07 20.84
N VAL A 212 16.10 -0.62 20.98
CA VAL A 212 15.62 -1.25 22.24
C VAL A 212 16.46 -2.48 22.57
N SER A 213 16.71 -3.34 21.59
CA SER A 213 17.55 -4.55 21.75
C SER A 213 19.01 -4.20 22.08
N TYR A 214 19.52 -3.08 21.57
CA TYR A 214 20.85 -2.56 21.93
C TYR A 214 20.93 -2.15 23.39
N TRP A 215 19.89 -1.50 23.91
CA TRP A 215 19.78 -1.17 25.32
C TRP A 215 19.66 -2.42 26.21
N LEU A 216 18.73 -3.32 25.90
CA LEU A 216 18.40 -4.47 26.75
C LEU A 216 19.40 -5.64 26.63
N VAL A 217 19.67 -6.08 25.41
CA VAL A 217 20.49 -7.27 25.12
C VAL A 217 21.96 -6.89 24.97
N GLY A 218 22.22 -5.81 24.23
CA GLY A 218 23.57 -5.28 24.01
C GLY A 218 24.15 -4.60 25.25
N ARG A 219 23.31 -4.26 26.24
CA ARG A 219 23.66 -3.49 27.44
C ARG A 219 24.25 -2.11 27.13
N GLY A 220 23.82 -1.51 26.03
CA GLY A 220 24.14 -0.12 25.67
C GLY A 220 23.41 0.89 26.57
N PRO A 221 23.85 2.15 26.62
CA PRO A 221 23.21 3.17 27.44
C PRO A 221 21.84 3.60 26.86
N LEU A 222 20.83 3.77 27.72
CA LEU A 222 19.49 4.24 27.30
C LEU A 222 19.54 5.55 26.51
N LYS A 223 20.49 6.44 26.85
CA LYS A 223 20.72 7.71 26.15
C LYS A 223 20.95 7.51 24.64
N THR A 224 21.69 6.49 24.23
CA THR A 224 21.98 6.28 22.80
C THR A 224 20.79 5.71 22.06
N ALA A 225 19.98 4.87 22.72
CA ALA A 225 18.71 4.43 22.18
C ALA A 225 17.74 5.61 21.98
N ALA A 226 17.68 6.54 22.95
CA ALA A 226 16.88 7.77 22.84
C ALA A 226 17.37 8.69 21.70
N ILE A 227 18.69 8.86 21.53
CA ILE A 227 19.25 9.62 20.40
C ILE A 227 18.92 8.94 19.06
N GLY A 228 19.01 7.60 19.00
CA GLY A 228 18.60 6.82 17.84
C GLY A 228 17.13 7.06 17.50
N ALA A 229 16.22 6.92 18.46
CA ALA A 229 14.80 7.21 18.29
C ALA A 229 14.57 8.65 17.80
N GLY A 230 15.27 9.64 18.39
CA GLY A 230 15.20 11.02 17.93
C GLY A 230 15.66 11.20 16.48
N ALA A 231 16.76 10.55 16.06
CA ALA A 231 17.24 10.61 14.68
C ALA A 231 16.21 10.02 13.69
N LEU A 232 15.60 8.89 14.06
CA LEU A 232 14.56 8.24 13.29
C LEU A 232 13.33 9.17 13.14
N THR A 233 12.85 9.78 14.22
CA THR A 233 11.73 10.74 14.19
C THR A 233 12.04 11.99 13.36
N ILE A 234 13.25 12.55 13.48
CA ILE A 234 13.64 13.71 12.66
C ILE A 234 13.75 13.32 11.18
N GLY A 235 14.16 12.10 10.86
CA GLY A 235 14.10 11.52 9.52
C GLY A 235 12.69 11.53 8.93
N LEU A 236 11.67 11.19 9.73
CA LEU A 236 10.27 11.30 9.30
C LEU A 236 9.85 12.77 9.09
N PHE A 237 10.28 13.67 9.99
CA PHE A 237 9.87 15.07 9.93
C PHE A 237 10.39 15.76 8.67
N VAL A 238 11.64 15.51 8.27
CA VAL A 238 12.19 16.11 7.03
C VAL A 238 11.46 15.68 5.76
N SER A 239 10.73 14.55 5.79
CA SER A 239 9.87 14.06 4.72
C SER A 239 8.37 14.32 4.94
N ALA A 240 7.98 15.00 6.03
CA ALA A 240 6.58 15.19 6.42
C ALA A 240 5.74 15.98 5.40
N TRP A 241 6.36 16.88 4.62
CA TRP A 241 5.70 17.62 3.55
C TRP A 241 4.99 16.72 2.54
N TRP A 242 5.53 15.52 2.29
CA TRP A 242 4.94 14.51 1.44
C TRP A 242 4.19 13.44 2.26
N MET A 243 4.84 12.95 3.32
CA MET A 243 4.34 11.81 4.11
C MET A 243 2.99 12.08 4.79
N PHE A 244 2.72 13.30 5.24
CA PHE A 244 1.45 13.60 5.91
C PHE A 244 0.28 13.60 4.93
N PRO A 245 0.32 14.34 3.80
CA PRO A 245 -0.69 14.22 2.76
C PRO A 245 -0.90 12.78 2.25
N SER A 246 0.18 12.01 2.09
CA SER A 246 0.10 10.62 1.58
C SER A 246 -0.63 9.66 2.52
N LEU A 247 -0.75 10.01 3.81
CA LEU A 247 -1.41 9.20 4.85
C LEU A 247 -2.86 9.63 5.12
N THR A 248 -3.43 10.46 4.25
CA THR A 248 -4.82 10.91 4.34
C THR A 248 -5.56 10.57 3.06
N GLY A 249 -6.75 9.96 3.18
CA GLY A 249 -7.47 9.40 2.03
C GLY A 249 -6.80 8.13 1.46
N GLY A 250 -7.52 7.40 0.60
CA GLY A 250 -6.93 6.31 -0.20
C GLY A 250 -6.55 5.08 0.63
N ILE A 251 -5.27 4.64 0.59
CA ILE A 251 -4.81 3.37 1.18
C ILE A 251 -5.09 3.22 2.69
N THR A 252 -5.21 4.32 3.42
CA THR A 252 -5.55 4.30 4.85
C THR A 252 -7.04 4.05 5.12
N GLU A 253 -7.89 4.25 4.12
CA GLU A 253 -9.34 4.04 4.14
C GLU A 253 -9.74 2.72 3.47
N LEU A 254 -8.83 2.09 2.70
CA LEU A 254 -9.07 0.79 2.08
C LEU A 254 -9.14 -0.33 3.13
N ASP A 255 -10.15 -1.18 3.01
CA ASP A 255 -10.19 -2.45 3.73
C ASP A 255 -9.09 -3.37 3.17
N ASN A 256 -8.03 -3.53 3.96
CA ASN A 256 -6.87 -4.35 3.60
C ASN A 256 -7.25 -5.82 3.35
N ALA A 257 -8.41 -6.30 3.83
CA ALA A 257 -8.87 -7.66 3.58
C ALA A 257 -9.12 -7.97 2.10
N ALA A 258 -9.39 -6.96 1.26
CA ALA A 258 -9.60 -7.13 -0.17
C ALA A 258 -8.31 -7.35 -0.98
N SER A 259 -7.12 -7.19 -0.38
CA SER A 259 -5.84 -7.44 -1.03
C SER A 259 -5.22 -8.75 -0.53
N SER A 260 -5.06 -9.72 -1.42
CA SER A 260 -4.38 -10.99 -1.10
C SER A 260 -2.93 -10.81 -0.65
N GLU A 261 -2.24 -9.76 -1.14
CA GLU A 261 -0.88 -9.41 -0.70
C GLU A 261 -0.86 -8.87 0.74
N ALA A 262 -1.91 -8.15 1.16
CA ALA A 262 -1.96 -7.55 2.49
C ALA A 262 -1.95 -8.58 3.63
N ILE A 263 -2.49 -9.77 3.36
CA ILE A 263 -2.51 -10.90 4.31
C ILE A 263 -1.41 -11.94 4.03
N ALA A 264 -0.60 -11.74 2.99
CA ALA A 264 0.39 -12.74 2.57
C ALA A 264 1.45 -12.97 3.66
N GLN A 265 1.60 -14.24 4.02
CA GLN A 265 2.62 -14.75 4.93
C GLN A 265 3.15 -16.06 4.37
N PHE A 266 4.41 -16.36 4.65
CA PHE A 266 5.05 -17.54 4.09
C PHE A 266 4.97 -18.75 5.04
N PRO A 267 4.57 -19.92 4.55
CA PRO A 267 4.67 -21.15 5.32
C PRO A 267 6.12 -21.64 5.37
N VAL A 268 6.59 -21.92 6.58
CA VAL A 268 7.97 -22.36 6.86
C VAL A 268 8.33 -23.64 6.09
N SER A 269 7.38 -24.55 5.90
CA SER A 269 7.57 -25.78 5.12
C SER A 269 7.90 -25.54 3.64
N ILE A 270 7.49 -24.40 3.09
CA ILE A 270 7.73 -24.03 1.70
C ILE A 270 8.99 -23.17 1.61
N SER A 271 9.08 -22.07 2.35
CA SER A 271 10.12 -21.05 2.10
C SER A 271 11.54 -21.39 2.56
N PHE A 272 11.76 -22.59 3.10
CA PHE A 272 13.08 -23.17 3.38
C PHE A 272 13.36 -24.46 2.59
N ASN A 273 12.53 -24.83 1.61
CA ASN A 273 12.78 -25.97 0.75
C ASN A 273 13.56 -25.53 -0.52
N PRO A 274 14.88 -25.82 -0.61
CA PRO A 274 15.69 -25.43 -1.76
C PRO A 274 15.24 -26.10 -3.07
N GLY A 275 14.56 -27.25 -2.99
CA GLY A 275 14.06 -27.97 -4.17
C GLY A 275 12.88 -27.29 -4.87
N LEU A 276 12.20 -26.33 -4.23
CA LEU A 276 11.10 -25.59 -4.88
C LEU A 276 11.59 -24.69 -6.01
N ARG A 277 12.84 -24.22 -5.90
CA ARG A 277 13.45 -23.37 -6.93
C ARG A 277 13.80 -24.14 -8.21
N SER A 278 13.60 -25.46 -8.29
CA SER A 278 13.68 -26.16 -9.58
C SER A 278 12.34 -26.22 -10.33
N THR A 279 11.22 -25.89 -9.66
CA THR A 279 9.88 -25.95 -10.26
C THR A 279 9.31 -24.57 -10.54
N ASP A 280 9.46 -23.64 -9.60
CA ASP A 280 8.96 -22.27 -9.74
C ASP A 280 9.91 -21.29 -9.04
N HIS A 281 10.45 -20.37 -9.83
CA HIS A 281 11.41 -19.37 -9.36
C HIS A 281 10.74 -18.17 -8.67
N GLU A 282 9.43 -17.97 -8.84
CA GLU A 282 8.71 -16.80 -8.33
C GLU A 282 8.18 -17.02 -6.91
N ILE A 283 8.06 -18.28 -6.48
CA ILE A 283 7.66 -18.64 -5.10
C ILE A 283 8.60 -17.99 -4.08
N PHE A 284 8.01 -17.42 -3.03
CA PHE A 284 8.74 -16.79 -1.94
C PHE A 284 9.68 -17.78 -1.23
N TYR A 285 10.97 -17.43 -1.19
CA TYR A 285 12.04 -18.26 -0.63
C TYR A 285 12.97 -17.42 0.24
N VAL A 286 13.29 -17.91 1.45
CA VAL A 286 14.18 -17.22 2.40
C VAL A 286 15.62 -17.72 2.28
N GLY A 287 15.81 -19.01 2.00
CA GLY A 287 17.11 -19.68 2.05
C GLY A 287 17.30 -20.54 3.29
N LEU A 288 17.41 -21.86 3.11
CA LEU A 288 17.72 -22.80 4.20
C LEU A 288 19.10 -22.51 4.81
N SER A 289 20.06 -22.11 3.97
CA SER A 289 21.45 -21.83 4.37
C SER A 289 21.56 -20.71 5.42
N VAL A 290 20.79 -19.62 5.27
CA VAL A 290 20.80 -18.48 6.22
C VAL A 290 20.08 -18.79 7.52
N LEU A 291 19.08 -19.69 7.50
CA LEU A 291 18.46 -20.20 8.72
C LEU A 291 19.47 -21.04 9.52
N ILE A 292 20.16 -21.97 8.87
CA ILE A 292 21.22 -22.78 9.50
C ILE A 292 22.31 -21.87 10.07
N ALA A 293 22.79 -20.89 9.31
CA ALA A 293 23.80 -19.94 9.77
C ALA A 293 23.32 -19.12 10.97
N THR A 294 22.04 -18.74 11.00
CA THR A 294 21.42 -18.05 12.14
C THR A 294 21.37 -18.93 13.39
N LEU A 295 21.04 -20.22 13.26
CA LEU A 295 21.06 -21.17 14.39
C LEU A 295 22.50 -21.40 14.92
N ILE A 296 23.50 -21.42 14.03
CA ILE A 296 24.92 -21.54 14.41
C ILE A 296 25.42 -20.33 15.24
N SER A 297 24.71 -19.20 15.20
CA SER A 297 25.05 -18.05 16.05
C SER A 297 24.90 -18.34 17.55
N TRP A 298 24.02 -19.28 17.94
CA TRP A 298 23.72 -19.60 19.34
C TRP A 298 24.93 -20.18 20.10
N PRO A 299 25.63 -21.23 19.61
CA PRO A 299 26.89 -21.67 20.19
C PRO A 299 27.97 -20.59 20.31
N LEU A 300 27.92 -19.56 19.45
CA LEU A 300 28.88 -18.46 19.43
C LEU A 300 28.43 -17.26 20.27
N TRP A 301 27.24 -17.29 20.87
CA TRP A 301 26.59 -16.14 21.50
C TRP A 301 27.48 -15.39 22.48
N SER A 302 28.18 -16.10 23.36
CA SER A 302 29.09 -15.49 24.35
C SER A 302 30.23 -14.67 23.72
N ARG A 303 30.60 -14.99 22.48
CA ARG A 303 31.71 -14.37 21.71
C ARG A 303 31.24 -13.29 20.73
N LEU A 304 29.94 -13.08 20.59
CA LEU A 304 29.38 -12.04 19.74
C LEU A 304 29.51 -10.66 20.39
N GLU A 305 29.75 -9.64 19.57
CA GLU A 305 29.80 -8.25 19.98
C GLU A 305 28.38 -7.75 20.33
N PRO A 306 28.25 -6.74 21.21
CA PRO A 306 26.95 -6.20 21.63
C PRO A 306 26.02 -5.85 20.46
N TRP A 307 26.53 -5.16 19.44
CA TRP A 307 25.73 -4.75 18.29
C TRP A 307 25.18 -5.95 17.50
N VAL A 308 25.90 -7.08 17.45
CA VAL A 308 25.47 -8.32 16.80
C VAL A 308 24.43 -9.04 17.65
N LYS A 309 24.67 -9.14 18.97
CA LYS A 309 23.71 -9.73 19.92
C LYS A 309 22.36 -9.03 19.85
N SER A 310 22.36 -7.72 19.65
CA SER A 310 21.14 -6.93 19.51
C SER A 310 20.43 -7.12 18.17
N MET A 311 21.18 -7.46 17.12
CA MET A 311 20.64 -7.70 15.78
C MET A 311 19.87 -9.02 15.70
N VAL A 312 20.40 -10.10 16.29
CA VAL A 312 19.81 -11.46 16.21
C VAL A 312 18.32 -11.53 16.60
N PRO A 313 17.86 -11.01 17.76
CA PRO A 313 16.44 -11.07 18.11
C PRO A 313 15.56 -10.26 17.14
N VAL A 314 16.06 -9.13 16.62
CA VAL A 314 15.36 -8.34 15.60
C VAL A 314 15.18 -9.16 14.33
N THR A 315 16.24 -9.83 13.86
CA THR A 315 16.17 -10.72 12.69
C THR A 315 15.09 -11.80 12.86
N LEU A 316 15.05 -12.46 14.02
CA LEU A 316 14.09 -13.51 14.31
C LEU A 316 12.66 -12.98 14.35
N ILE A 317 12.41 -11.85 15.02
CA ILE A 317 11.08 -11.24 15.11
C ILE A 317 10.58 -10.84 13.72
N MET A 318 11.40 -10.17 12.91
CA MET A 318 11.01 -9.79 11.55
C MET A 318 10.67 -11.01 10.68
N MET A 319 11.47 -12.06 10.77
CA MET A 319 11.23 -13.31 10.04
C MET A 319 9.95 -14.00 10.51
N LEU A 320 9.67 -14.00 11.82
CA LEU A 320 8.46 -14.59 12.38
C LEU A 320 7.21 -13.84 11.92
N ILE A 321 7.23 -12.49 11.91
CA ILE A 321 6.10 -11.68 11.43
C ILE A 321 5.72 -12.06 10.00
N GLY A 322 6.70 -12.25 9.11
CA GLY A 322 6.46 -12.69 7.74
C GLY A 322 5.98 -14.14 7.61
N SER A 323 6.09 -14.96 8.66
CA SER A 323 5.77 -16.39 8.63
C SER A 323 4.35 -16.69 9.11
N THR A 324 3.83 -17.86 8.71
CA THR A 324 2.55 -18.36 9.22
C THR A 324 2.58 -18.83 10.68
N LEU A 325 3.73 -18.82 11.37
CA LEU A 325 3.83 -19.34 12.73
C LEU A 325 3.16 -18.45 13.79
N ILE A 326 3.02 -17.16 13.53
CA ILE A 326 2.52 -16.18 14.51
C ILE A 326 1.36 -15.32 13.96
N VAL A 327 0.58 -15.86 13.01
CA VAL A 327 -0.54 -15.13 12.36
C VAL A 327 -1.51 -14.57 13.39
N GLU A 328 -1.97 -15.40 14.33
CA GLU A 328 -2.94 -14.98 15.35
C GLU A 328 -2.37 -13.91 16.29
N ILE A 329 -1.09 -14.02 16.64
CA ILE A 329 -0.42 -13.01 17.47
C ILE A 329 -0.30 -11.70 16.69
N TRP A 330 0.05 -11.75 15.40
CA TRP A 330 0.14 -10.59 14.54
C TRP A 330 -1.22 -9.87 14.40
N ARG A 331 -2.29 -10.63 14.12
CA ARG A 331 -3.66 -10.10 13.99
C ARG A 331 -4.21 -9.53 15.30
N ALA A 332 -3.73 -9.99 16.45
CA ALA A 332 -4.08 -9.44 17.75
C ALA A 332 -3.41 -8.07 18.04
N LEU A 333 -2.38 -7.68 17.28
CA LEU A 333 -1.71 -6.40 17.50
C LEU A 333 -2.55 -5.22 16.99
N PRO A 334 -2.58 -4.09 17.73
CA PRO A 334 -3.23 -2.88 17.25
C PRO A 334 -2.53 -2.39 15.98
N ALA A 335 -3.33 -1.87 15.03
CA ALA A 335 -2.84 -1.32 13.77
C ALA A 335 -2.06 -2.31 12.86
N HIS A 336 -2.21 -3.62 13.06
CA HIS A 336 -1.57 -4.64 12.21
C HIS A 336 -1.92 -4.48 10.72
N GLN A 337 -3.12 -3.99 10.42
CA GLN A 337 -3.61 -3.71 9.06
C GLN A 337 -2.75 -2.69 8.29
N LEU A 338 -1.95 -1.85 8.98
CA LEU A 338 -1.08 -0.87 8.32
C LEU A 338 0.16 -1.48 7.66
N PHE A 339 0.51 -2.74 7.98
CA PHE A 339 1.74 -3.37 7.52
C PHE A 339 1.47 -4.74 6.91
N TRP A 340 2.07 -4.97 5.74
CA TRP A 340 1.97 -6.26 5.06
C TRP A 340 3.07 -7.21 5.55
N PRO A 341 2.72 -8.36 6.15
CA PRO A 341 3.68 -9.18 6.88
C PRO A 341 4.86 -9.67 6.04
N LEU A 342 4.63 -10.07 4.79
CA LEU A 342 5.69 -10.57 3.92
C LEU A 342 6.79 -9.51 3.66
N ARG A 343 6.45 -8.22 3.68
CA ARG A 343 7.38 -7.11 3.39
C ARG A 343 8.44 -6.92 4.48
N PHE A 344 8.20 -7.42 5.70
CA PHE A 344 9.22 -7.44 6.77
C PHE A 344 10.47 -8.24 6.38
N MET A 345 10.34 -9.15 5.40
CA MET A 345 11.45 -9.95 4.91
C MET A 345 12.52 -9.13 4.17
N SER A 346 12.19 -7.98 3.60
CA SER A 346 13.20 -7.11 2.98
C SER A 346 14.13 -6.46 4.01
N PHE A 347 13.67 -6.27 5.25
CA PHE A 347 14.56 -5.88 6.36
C PHE A 347 15.28 -7.09 6.95
N ALA A 348 14.57 -8.22 7.12
CA ALA A 348 15.15 -9.45 7.64
C ALA A 348 16.28 -9.99 6.74
N SER A 349 16.16 -9.87 5.41
CA SER A 349 17.16 -10.34 4.44
C SER A 349 18.53 -9.70 4.66
N LEU A 350 18.58 -8.38 4.85
CA LEU A 350 19.81 -7.66 5.21
C LEU A 350 20.45 -8.25 6.47
N LEU A 351 19.64 -8.41 7.53
CA LEU A 351 20.17 -8.90 8.81
C LEU A 351 20.58 -10.37 8.75
N LEU A 352 19.88 -11.21 7.98
CA LEU A 352 20.21 -12.62 7.76
C LEU A 352 21.54 -12.77 7.01
N VAL A 353 21.75 -12.00 5.94
CA VAL A 353 23.02 -11.98 5.20
C VAL A 353 24.15 -11.53 6.13
N LEU A 354 23.99 -10.39 6.82
CA LEU A 354 25.00 -9.89 7.74
C LEU A 354 25.31 -10.91 8.85
N ASN A 355 24.29 -11.49 9.49
CA ASN A 355 24.47 -12.48 10.55
C ASN A 355 25.29 -13.68 10.06
N SER A 356 24.94 -14.23 8.90
CA SER A 356 25.59 -15.40 8.33
C SER A 356 27.09 -15.17 8.09
N LEU A 357 27.46 -14.03 7.51
CA LEU A 357 28.86 -13.71 7.24
C LEU A 357 29.62 -13.25 8.49
N ILE A 358 28.94 -12.66 9.49
CA ILE A 358 29.54 -12.38 10.81
C ILE A 358 29.89 -13.68 11.54
N VAL A 359 28.97 -14.64 11.56
CA VAL A 359 29.18 -15.97 12.14
C VAL A 359 30.36 -16.67 11.46
N ALA A 360 30.38 -16.69 10.13
CA ALA A 360 31.51 -17.24 9.36
C ALA A 360 32.83 -16.54 9.70
N SER A 361 32.86 -15.20 9.73
CA SER A 361 34.04 -14.41 10.10
C SER A 361 34.53 -14.73 11.52
N LYS A 362 33.62 -14.86 12.49
CA LYS A 362 33.97 -15.23 13.87
C LYS A 362 34.53 -16.66 13.94
N MET A 363 33.91 -17.63 13.28
CA MET A 363 34.42 -19.01 13.22
C MET A 363 35.80 -19.06 12.57
N PHE A 364 36.01 -18.30 11.50
CA PHE A 364 37.31 -18.20 10.84
C PHE A 364 38.38 -17.60 11.78
N LYS A 365 38.07 -16.53 12.51
CA LYS A 365 38.98 -15.97 13.53
C LYS A 365 39.32 -16.98 14.62
N LEU A 366 38.36 -17.79 15.06
CA LEU A 366 38.58 -18.84 16.06
C LEU A 366 39.42 -20.02 15.56
N SER A 367 39.44 -20.26 14.25
CA SER A 367 40.18 -21.36 13.62
C SER A 367 41.70 -21.25 13.73
N VAL A 368 42.22 -20.10 14.16
CA VAL A 368 43.66 -19.89 14.40
C VAL A 368 44.18 -20.81 15.51
N ALA A 369 43.35 -21.17 16.49
CA ALA A 369 43.73 -22.10 17.55
C ALA A 369 43.83 -23.54 17.02
N PRO A 370 44.90 -24.31 17.31
CA PRO A 370 45.11 -25.66 16.76
C PRO A 370 43.92 -26.62 16.97
N ARG A 371 43.32 -26.61 18.15
CA ARG A 371 42.13 -27.40 18.53
C ARG A 371 40.83 -27.01 17.81
N MET A 372 40.79 -25.87 17.14
CA MET A 372 39.61 -25.32 16.46
C MET A 372 39.82 -25.16 14.95
N ARG A 373 40.88 -25.74 14.36
CA ARG A 373 41.18 -25.62 12.92
C ARG A 373 40.04 -26.07 12.02
N TRP A 374 39.23 -27.05 12.45
CA TRP A 374 38.06 -27.50 11.70
C TRP A 374 37.01 -26.39 11.46
N LEU A 375 36.95 -25.37 12.35
CA LEU A 375 36.09 -24.20 12.17
C LEU A 375 36.43 -23.38 10.92
N ARG A 376 37.64 -23.51 10.37
CA ARG A 376 38.00 -22.86 9.11
C ARG A 376 37.16 -23.44 7.96
N PHE A 377 37.01 -24.76 7.90
CA PHE A 377 36.18 -25.41 6.88
C PHE A 377 34.72 -25.06 7.08
N ALA A 378 34.22 -25.07 8.31
CA ALA A 378 32.85 -24.68 8.61
C ALA A 378 32.57 -23.20 8.26
N ALA A 379 33.53 -22.29 8.53
CA ALA A 379 33.43 -20.88 8.15
C ALA A 379 33.39 -20.67 6.63
N LEU A 380 34.13 -21.46 5.85
CA LEU A 380 34.11 -21.42 4.38
C LEU A 380 32.89 -22.16 3.80
N ALA A 381 32.35 -23.16 4.51
CA ALA A 381 31.16 -23.89 4.09
C ALA A 381 29.91 -23.00 4.10
N ILE A 382 29.77 -22.08 5.07
CA ILE A 382 28.61 -21.17 5.14
C ILE A 382 28.37 -20.42 3.82
N PRO A 383 29.32 -19.62 3.30
CA PRO A 383 29.11 -18.91 2.04
C PRO A 383 29.01 -19.85 0.83
N LEU A 384 29.66 -21.01 0.82
CA LEU A 384 29.49 -22.00 -0.26
C LEU A 384 28.07 -22.57 -0.28
N LEU A 385 27.51 -22.88 0.88
CA LEU A 385 26.13 -23.32 1.03
C LEU A 385 25.16 -22.21 0.61
N MET A 386 25.39 -20.96 1.03
CA MET A 386 24.58 -19.82 0.59
C MET A 386 24.62 -19.65 -0.93
N LEU A 387 25.79 -19.82 -1.56
CA LEU A 387 25.90 -19.71 -3.02
C LEU A 387 25.10 -20.81 -3.73
N ALA A 388 25.25 -22.07 -3.29
CA ALA A 388 24.49 -23.18 -3.85
C ALA A 388 22.98 -23.02 -3.65
N ASP A 389 22.58 -22.48 -2.50
CA ASP A 389 21.19 -22.25 -2.12
C ASP A 389 20.54 -21.08 -2.88
N PHE A 390 21.29 -20.01 -3.14
CA PHE A 390 20.75 -18.80 -3.77
C PHE A 390 20.84 -18.83 -5.29
N GLN A 391 21.80 -19.57 -5.86
CA GLN A 391 22.07 -19.59 -7.30
C GLN A 391 20.81 -19.83 -8.16
N PRO A 392 19.89 -20.76 -7.83
CA PRO A 392 18.66 -20.96 -8.62
C PRO A 392 17.81 -19.70 -8.77
N SER A 393 17.83 -18.80 -7.77
CA SER A 393 17.05 -17.56 -7.80
C SER A 393 17.58 -16.54 -8.83
N THR A 394 18.81 -16.70 -9.32
CA THR A 394 19.37 -15.83 -10.37
C THR A 394 18.66 -15.97 -11.72
N ALA A 395 17.93 -17.07 -11.94
CA ALA A 395 17.11 -17.26 -13.13
C ALA A 395 15.90 -16.31 -13.21
N LEU A 396 15.59 -15.59 -12.12
CA LEU A 396 14.63 -14.49 -12.12
C LEU A 396 15.14 -13.26 -12.89
N ILE A 397 16.47 -13.10 -13.04
CA ILE A 397 17.06 -11.94 -13.71
C ILE A 397 16.86 -12.09 -15.22
N ARG A 398 15.67 -11.73 -15.70
CA ARG A 398 15.27 -11.79 -17.10
C ARG A 398 14.24 -10.73 -17.43
N THR A 399 14.24 -10.34 -18.68
CA THR A 399 13.22 -9.53 -19.34
C THR A 399 12.39 -10.40 -20.28
N ARG A 400 11.40 -9.81 -20.94
CA ARG A 400 10.54 -10.46 -21.93
C ARG A 400 10.25 -9.56 -23.11
N GLU A 401 9.75 -10.17 -24.18
CA GLU A 401 9.04 -9.46 -25.25
C GLU A 401 7.73 -8.86 -24.72
N ILE A 402 7.19 -7.88 -25.44
CA ILE A 402 5.86 -7.34 -25.14
C ILE A 402 4.84 -8.47 -25.30
N PRO A 403 3.85 -8.61 -24.40
CA PRO A 403 2.76 -9.56 -24.61
C PRO A 403 1.96 -9.22 -25.88
N ASP A 404 2.08 -10.06 -26.92
CA ASP A 404 1.45 -9.85 -28.23
C ASP A 404 -0.08 -9.65 -28.16
N ASP A 405 -0.74 -10.38 -27.25
CA ASP A 405 -2.18 -10.26 -27.03
C ASP A 405 -2.57 -8.86 -26.54
N VAL A 406 -1.85 -8.34 -25.54
CA VAL A 406 -2.09 -6.98 -25.00
C VAL A 406 -1.69 -5.90 -26.00
N ALA A 407 -0.55 -6.05 -26.70
CA ALA A 407 -0.10 -5.08 -27.70
C ALA A 407 -1.08 -4.96 -28.88
N SER A 408 -1.58 -6.10 -29.38
CA SER A 408 -2.58 -6.12 -30.45
C SER A 408 -3.89 -5.43 -30.05
N ILE A 409 -4.32 -5.59 -28.79
CA ILE A 409 -5.48 -4.88 -28.26
C ILE A 409 -5.20 -3.37 -28.20
N ALA A 410 -4.02 -2.95 -27.73
CA ALA A 410 -3.65 -1.54 -27.69
C ALA A 410 -3.67 -0.88 -29.09
N GLU A 411 -3.19 -1.59 -30.11
CA GLU A 411 -3.28 -1.12 -31.50
C GLU A 411 -4.74 -0.94 -31.95
N GLN A 412 -5.62 -1.88 -31.63
CA GLN A 412 -7.05 -1.78 -31.96
C GLN A 412 -7.76 -0.63 -31.23
N LEU A 413 -7.39 -0.35 -29.98
CA LEU A 413 -7.90 0.81 -29.25
C LEU A 413 -7.51 2.12 -29.95
N ARG A 414 -6.26 2.23 -30.41
CA ARG A 414 -5.75 3.42 -31.11
C ARG A 414 -6.49 3.72 -32.41
N GLU A 415 -6.91 2.69 -33.14
CA GLU A 415 -7.59 2.82 -34.44
C GLU A 415 -9.07 3.19 -34.34
N ARG A 416 -9.65 3.13 -33.15
CA ARG A 416 -11.08 3.34 -32.90
C ARG A 416 -11.31 4.59 -32.07
N SER A 417 -12.46 5.23 -32.25
CA SER A 417 -12.93 6.26 -31.31
C SER A 417 -13.42 5.60 -30.03
N GLY A 418 -13.15 6.22 -28.90
CA GLY A 418 -13.61 5.76 -27.58
C GLY A 418 -12.93 6.57 -26.48
N TRP A 419 -13.57 6.63 -25.33
CA TRP A 419 -13.08 7.40 -24.19
C TRP A 419 -12.26 6.54 -23.23
N ARG A 420 -12.89 5.57 -22.58
CA ARG A 420 -12.28 4.77 -21.51
C ARG A 420 -12.30 3.29 -21.77
N VAL A 421 -11.24 2.64 -21.30
CA VAL A 421 -11.10 1.17 -21.33
C VAL A 421 -11.13 0.57 -19.93
N ALA A 422 -11.85 -0.55 -19.83
CA ALA A 422 -11.91 -1.42 -18.66
C ALA A 422 -11.17 -2.74 -18.94
N THR A 423 -10.35 -3.19 -18.00
CA THR A 423 -9.69 -4.51 -18.08
C THR A 423 -10.41 -5.49 -17.16
N ALA A 424 -11.28 -6.31 -17.74
CA ALA A 424 -12.03 -7.36 -17.05
C ALA A 424 -11.20 -8.66 -17.02
N ASP A 425 -10.18 -8.69 -16.15
CA ASP A 425 -9.24 -9.79 -16.04
C ASP A 425 -9.00 -10.28 -14.60
N LEU A 426 -9.65 -9.67 -13.61
CA LEU A 426 -9.42 -9.93 -12.18
C LEU A 426 -7.92 -9.83 -11.79
N SER A 427 -7.20 -8.86 -12.38
CA SER A 427 -5.76 -8.61 -12.17
C SER A 427 -4.83 -9.76 -12.60
N ARG A 428 -5.27 -10.65 -13.50
CA ARG A 428 -4.48 -11.80 -13.99
C ARG A 428 -3.44 -11.43 -15.06
N LEU A 429 -3.58 -10.29 -15.74
CA LEU A 429 -2.66 -9.84 -16.81
C LEU A 429 -1.46 -9.04 -16.30
N GLY A 430 -1.41 -8.72 -15.01
CA GLY A 430 -0.38 -7.85 -14.45
C GLY A 430 -0.55 -6.40 -14.89
N SER A 431 0.53 -5.62 -14.81
CA SER A 431 0.52 -4.19 -15.11
C SER A 431 0.75 -3.80 -16.57
N ALA A 432 0.96 -4.76 -17.48
CA ALA A 432 1.21 -4.45 -18.90
C ALA A 432 0.03 -3.72 -19.58
N PRO A 433 -1.25 -4.13 -19.38
CA PRO A 433 -2.41 -3.38 -19.89
C PRO A 433 -2.41 -1.92 -19.44
N ALA A 434 -2.08 -1.67 -18.16
CA ALA A 434 -2.04 -0.34 -17.59
C ALA A 434 -1.07 0.58 -18.34
N MET A 435 0.07 0.08 -18.82
CA MET A 435 1.00 0.86 -19.63
C MET A 435 0.49 1.04 -21.07
N LEU A 436 0.18 -0.08 -21.74
CA LEU A 436 -0.03 -0.09 -23.19
C LEU A 436 -1.34 0.57 -23.60
N PHE A 437 -2.43 0.41 -22.85
CA PHE A 437 -3.72 0.95 -23.25
C PHE A 437 -3.80 2.47 -23.19
N THR A 438 -3.07 3.11 -22.27
CA THR A 438 -2.95 4.57 -22.24
C THR A 438 -1.90 5.07 -23.21
N THR A 439 -0.68 4.53 -23.18
CA THR A 439 0.43 5.10 -23.95
C THR A 439 0.38 4.79 -25.44
N GLU A 440 -0.12 3.61 -25.82
CA GLU A 440 -0.23 3.18 -27.22
C GLU A 440 -1.69 3.20 -27.70
N GLY A 441 -2.62 2.76 -26.85
CA GLY A 441 -4.05 2.73 -27.15
C GLY A 441 -4.75 4.08 -27.06
N GLY A 442 -4.13 5.08 -26.43
CA GLY A 442 -4.70 6.43 -26.31
C GLY A 442 -6.01 6.48 -25.53
N ARG A 443 -6.19 5.58 -24.55
CA ARG A 443 -7.39 5.51 -23.70
C ARG A 443 -7.11 5.94 -22.27
N GLU A 444 -8.07 6.66 -21.69
CA GLU A 444 -8.18 6.73 -20.24
C GLU A 444 -8.59 5.36 -19.69
N GLN A 445 -8.18 5.03 -18.47
CA GLN A 445 -8.44 3.72 -17.88
C GLN A 445 -9.20 3.85 -16.56
N ILE A 446 -10.20 3.00 -16.41
CA ILE A 446 -10.94 2.87 -15.14
C ILE A 446 -10.28 1.82 -14.23
N PHE A 447 -9.68 0.79 -14.83
CA PHE A 447 -8.80 -0.17 -14.15
C PHE A 447 -7.33 0.22 -14.34
N GLY A 448 -6.46 -0.44 -13.60
CA GLY A 448 -5.03 -0.20 -13.70
C GLY A 448 -4.27 -1.17 -12.83
N TRP A 449 -3.05 -0.79 -12.44
CA TRP A 449 -2.27 -1.55 -11.49
C TRP A 449 -1.83 -0.71 -10.29
N ALA A 450 -1.56 -1.33 -9.14
CA ALA A 450 -1.32 -0.62 -7.88
C ALA A 450 -2.50 0.30 -7.48
N PHE A 451 -3.72 -0.26 -7.51
CA PHE A 451 -4.98 0.44 -7.24
C PHE A 451 -5.09 1.04 -5.84
N GLN A 452 -4.20 0.70 -4.91
CA GLN A 452 -4.31 1.10 -3.49
C GLN A 452 -4.24 2.61 -3.27
N GLY A 453 -3.67 3.36 -4.23
CA GLY A 453 -3.66 4.83 -4.22
C GLY A 453 -4.86 5.47 -4.94
N SER A 454 -5.80 4.68 -5.48
CA SER A 454 -6.99 5.19 -6.15
C SER A 454 -8.14 5.41 -5.16
N ILE A 455 -8.87 6.53 -5.33
CA ILE A 455 -10.11 6.76 -4.59
C ILE A 455 -11.24 5.84 -5.07
N THR A 456 -11.23 5.43 -6.34
CA THR A 456 -12.22 4.52 -6.95
C THR A 456 -11.93 3.04 -6.67
N ALA A 457 -10.87 2.72 -5.92
CA ALA A 457 -10.45 1.37 -5.61
C ALA A 457 -11.56 0.49 -5.01
N ALA A 458 -12.35 1.03 -4.08
CA ALA A 458 -13.45 0.29 -3.46
C ALA A 458 -14.56 -0.03 -4.49
N LEU A 459 -14.92 0.93 -5.34
CA LEU A 459 -15.87 0.74 -6.43
C LEU A 459 -15.39 -0.36 -7.40
N LEU A 460 -14.14 -0.29 -7.85
CA LEU A 460 -13.58 -1.26 -8.79
C LEU A 460 -13.45 -2.67 -8.20
N ALA A 461 -13.11 -2.77 -6.91
CA ALA A 461 -13.14 -4.06 -6.21
C ALA A 461 -14.54 -4.66 -6.18
N ARG A 462 -15.58 -3.84 -6.04
CA ARG A 462 -16.98 -4.30 -6.13
C ARG A 462 -17.38 -4.69 -7.55
N VAL A 463 -16.92 -3.97 -8.57
CA VAL A 463 -17.12 -4.38 -9.99
C VAL A 463 -16.45 -5.73 -10.28
N ASN A 464 -15.25 -5.97 -9.75
CA ASN A 464 -14.61 -7.29 -9.85
C ASN A 464 -15.42 -8.37 -9.13
N GLN A 465 -15.84 -8.10 -7.90
CA GLN A 465 -16.68 -9.03 -7.14
C GLN A 465 -18.00 -9.35 -7.86
N SER A 466 -18.63 -8.36 -8.49
CA SER A 466 -19.91 -8.56 -9.20
C SER A 466 -19.73 -9.40 -10.46
N MET A 467 -18.60 -9.27 -11.16
CA MET A 467 -18.22 -10.14 -12.27
C MET A 467 -18.00 -11.59 -11.83
N GLU A 468 -17.32 -11.81 -10.70
CA GLU A 468 -17.07 -13.15 -10.14
C GLU A 468 -18.35 -13.83 -9.64
N GLN A 469 -19.25 -13.07 -9.02
CA GLN A 469 -20.46 -13.60 -8.36
C GLN A 469 -21.72 -13.61 -9.24
N GLY A 470 -21.62 -13.15 -10.50
CA GLY A 470 -22.76 -13.13 -11.42
C GLY A 470 -23.77 -12.00 -11.18
N HIS A 471 -23.40 -10.96 -10.42
CA HIS A 471 -24.22 -9.75 -10.24
C HIS A 471 -24.05 -8.80 -11.45
N LEU A 472 -24.43 -9.29 -12.63
CA LEU A 472 -24.05 -8.67 -13.90
C LEU A 472 -24.78 -7.36 -14.20
N GLY A 473 -26.02 -7.17 -13.71
CA GLY A 473 -26.74 -5.91 -13.81
C GLY A 473 -26.03 -4.75 -13.11
N TYR A 474 -25.38 -5.03 -11.96
CA TYR A 474 -24.52 -4.06 -11.28
C TYR A 474 -23.27 -3.80 -12.10
N THR A 475 -22.62 -4.86 -12.59
CA THR A 475 -21.37 -4.78 -13.36
C THR A 475 -21.53 -3.82 -14.54
N VAL A 476 -22.52 -4.05 -15.41
CA VAL A 476 -22.69 -3.24 -16.62
C VAL A 476 -23.12 -1.80 -16.31
N SER A 477 -23.97 -1.62 -15.29
CA SER A 477 -24.35 -0.30 -14.79
C SER A 477 -23.14 0.52 -14.34
N ARG A 478 -22.21 -0.09 -13.57
CA ARG A 478 -21.02 0.63 -13.09
C ARG A 478 -19.99 0.87 -14.18
N LEU A 479 -19.87 -0.02 -15.18
CA LEU A 479 -19.06 0.27 -16.37
C LEU A 479 -19.60 1.49 -17.13
N GLU A 480 -20.92 1.64 -17.27
CA GLU A 480 -21.55 2.81 -17.89
C GLU A 480 -21.33 4.08 -17.05
N ARG A 481 -21.54 4.01 -15.72
CA ARG A 481 -21.26 5.13 -14.79
C ARG A 481 -19.81 5.59 -14.79
N LEU A 482 -18.88 4.72 -15.18
CA LEU A 482 -17.45 5.04 -15.30
C LEU A 482 -17.07 5.52 -16.71
N GLY A 483 -18.01 5.60 -17.65
CA GLY A 483 -17.80 6.09 -19.01
C GLY A 483 -17.09 5.09 -19.93
N THR A 484 -17.24 3.79 -19.68
CA THR A 484 -16.51 2.73 -20.40
C THR A 484 -17.04 2.54 -21.82
N ASP A 485 -16.15 2.63 -22.80
CA ASP A 485 -16.44 2.34 -24.22
C ASP A 485 -15.80 1.04 -24.68
N ASP A 486 -14.67 0.68 -24.06
CA ASP A 486 -13.90 -0.50 -24.41
C ASP A 486 -13.78 -1.44 -23.19
N VAL A 487 -14.08 -2.73 -23.36
CA VAL A 487 -13.88 -3.75 -22.33
C VAL A 487 -12.96 -4.85 -22.86
N VAL A 488 -11.81 -4.99 -22.23
CA VAL A 488 -10.84 -6.05 -22.51
C VAL A 488 -11.10 -7.21 -21.57
N TYR A 489 -11.63 -8.30 -22.10
CA TYR A 489 -12.06 -9.47 -21.35
C TYR A 489 -11.05 -10.62 -21.45
N LEU A 490 -10.70 -11.22 -20.31
CA LEU A 490 -9.90 -12.45 -20.22
C LEU A 490 -10.82 -13.65 -19.89
N PRO A 491 -11.19 -14.50 -20.87
CA PRO A 491 -12.14 -15.58 -20.66
C PRO A 491 -11.68 -16.70 -19.70
N GLN A 492 -10.39 -16.82 -19.43
CA GLN A 492 -9.86 -17.83 -18.50
C GLN A 492 -9.85 -17.36 -17.03
N ALA A 493 -10.24 -16.11 -16.76
CA ALA A 493 -10.45 -15.65 -15.39
C ALA A 493 -11.74 -16.26 -14.82
N ASP A 494 -11.86 -16.26 -13.49
CA ASP A 494 -13.02 -16.77 -12.75
C ASP A 494 -14.23 -15.80 -12.83
N ILE A 495 -14.55 -15.33 -14.04
CA ILE A 495 -15.66 -14.40 -14.34
C ILE A 495 -16.90 -15.20 -14.74
N ASP A 496 -18.07 -14.76 -14.26
CA ASP A 496 -19.35 -15.41 -14.57
C ASP A 496 -19.58 -15.52 -16.10
N PRO A 497 -19.94 -16.71 -16.62
CA PRO A 497 -20.15 -16.90 -18.06
C PRO A 497 -21.21 -16.00 -18.70
N GLY A 498 -22.15 -15.48 -17.91
CA GLY A 498 -23.16 -14.52 -18.35
C GLY A 498 -22.62 -13.12 -18.62
N PHE A 499 -21.37 -12.81 -18.24
CA PHE A 499 -20.77 -11.49 -18.41
C PHE A 499 -20.77 -11.02 -19.87
N ARG A 500 -20.43 -11.92 -20.80
CA ARG A 500 -20.46 -11.62 -22.24
C ARG A 500 -21.87 -11.28 -22.73
N PRO A 501 -22.90 -12.14 -22.51
CA PRO A 501 -24.29 -11.78 -22.83
C PRO A 501 -24.75 -10.45 -22.20
N ALA A 502 -24.30 -10.14 -20.98
CA ALA A 502 -24.63 -8.89 -20.32
C ALA A 502 -24.03 -7.68 -21.06
N LEU A 503 -22.76 -7.73 -21.45
CA LEU A 503 -22.14 -6.68 -22.29
C LEU A 503 -22.88 -6.52 -23.62
N GLU A 504 -23.15 -7.63 -24.32
CA GLU A 504 -23.86 -7.62 -25.61
C GLU A 504 -25.28 -7.00 -25.47
N SER A 505 -25.96 -7.24 -24.34
CA SER A 505 -27.29 -6.65 -24.07
C SER A 505 -27.26 -5.13 -23.86
N GLU A 506 -26.10 -4.56 -23.50
CA GLU A 506 -25.88 -3.13 -23.29
C GLU A 506 -25.26 -2.44 -24.51
N GLY A 507 -25.18 -3.15 -25.65
CA GLY A 507 -24.74 -2.62 -26.93
C GLY A 507 -23.23 -2.73 -27.20
N PHE A 508 -22.49 -3.51 -26.40
CA PHE A 508 -21.10 -3.82 -26.71
C PHE A 508 -20.98 -4.90 -27.77
N GLU A 509 -20.12 -4.68 -28.75
CA GLU A 509 -19.81 -5.63 -29.82
C GLU A 509 -18.38 -6.15 -29.71
N ILE A 510 -18.15 -7.43 -30.02
CA ILE A 510 -16.78 -7.95 -30.13
C ILE A 510 -16.17 -7.41 -31.42
N VAL A 511 -15.12 -6.61 -31.28
CA VAL A 511 -14.44 -5.99 -32.41
C VAL A 511 -13.08 -6.62 -32.72
N HIS A 512 -12.48 -7.30 -31.74
CA HIS A 512 -11.20 -7.98 -31.92
C HIS A 512 -10.99 -9.10 -30.90
N THR A 513 -10.23 -10.13 -31.30
CA THR A 513 -9.75 -11.18 -30.41
C THR A 513 -8.28 -11.42 -30.68
N ALA A 514 -7.44 -11.26 -29.65
CA ALA A 514 -5.99 -11.44 -29.74
C ALA A 514 -5.53 -12.48 -28.72
N GLY A 515 -5.16 -13.67 -29.20
CA GLY A 515 -4.70 -14.76 -28.35
C GLY A 515 -5.74 -15.15 -27.29
N ARG A 516 -5.50 -14.74 -26.04
CA ARG A 516 -6.37 -15.01 -24.89
C ARG A 516 -7.38 -13.90 -24.59
N LEU A 517 -7.28 -12.74 -25.25
CA LEU A 517 -8.07 -11.55 -24.94
C LEU A 517 -9.15 -11.31 -25.99
N THR A 518 -10.29 -10.82 -25.53
CA THR A 518 -11.39 -10.35 -26.38
C THR A 518 -11.65 -8.88 -26.08
N LEU A 519 -11.66 -8.04 -27.12
CA LEU A 519 -12.03 -6.62 -27.02
C LEU A 519 -13.50 -6.45 -27.40
N PHE A 520 -14.27 -5.95 -26.45
CA PHE A 520 -15.62 -5.44 -26.65
C PHE A 520 -15.58 -3.93 -26.80
N HIS A 521 -16.41 -3.39 -27.69
CA HIS A 521 -16.48 -1.97 -27.97
C HIS A 521 -17.93 -1.51 -28.09
N LYS A 522 -18.22 -0.33 -27.54
CA LYS A 522 -19.46 0.41 -27.69
C LYS A 522 -19.11 1.84 -28.06
N ASP A 523 -19.69 2.35 -29.15
CA ASP A 523 -19.45 3.73 -29.59
C ASP A 523 -19.82 4.73 -28.48
N GLY A 524 -18.89 5.61 -28.14
CA GLY A 524 -19.07 6.57 -27.06
C GLY A 524 -18.05 7.70 -27.07
N ALA A 525 -18.35 8.69 -26.23
CA ALA A 525 -17.55 9.89 -26.01
C ALA A 525 -17.59 10.25 -24.52
N PRO A 526 -16.74 11.20 -24.05
CA PRO A 526 -16.83 11.75 -22.70
C PRO A 526 -18.26 12.12 -22.32
N ARG A 527 -18.71 11.62 -21.18
CA ARG A 527 -20.11 11.71 -20.75
C ARG A 527 -20.25 11.74 -19.24
N ALA A 528 -21.19 12.53 -18.77
CA ALA A 528 -21.76 12.44 -17.43
C ALA A 528 -22.97 11.51 -17.43
N VAL A 529 -23.49 11.21 -16.23
CA VAL A 529 -24.61 10.30 -16.05
C VAL A 529 -25.70 10.93 -15.19
N ASP A 530 -26.92 10.91 -15.71
CA ASP A 530 -28.14 11.15 -14.95
C ASP A 530 -28.58 9.82 -14.32
N ILE A 531 -28.48 9.76 -12.99
CA ILE A 531 -28.77 8.56 -12.20
C ILE A 531 -30.15 8.66 -11.53
N PRO A 532 -30.86 7.54 -11.36
CA PRO A 532 -32.11 7.55 -10.59
C PRO A 532 -31.83 7.89 -9.12
N LEU A 533 -32.37 9.00 -8.63
CA LEU A 533 -32.30 9.41 -7.23
C LEU A 533 -33.41 8.74 -6.40
N LYS A 534 -33.47 7.40 -6.42
CA LYS A 534 -34.55 6.64 -5.78
C LYS A 534 -34.16 6.07 -4.43
N VAL A 535 -33.05 5.34 -4.38
CA VAL A 535 -32.55 4.69 -3.16
C VAL A 535 -31.12 5.11 -2.88
N PHE A 536 -30.88 5.66 -1.69
CA PHE A 536 -29.54 6.05 -1.23
C PHE A 536 -29.07 5.16 -0.08
N GLY A 537 -27.88 4.60 -0.21
CA GLY A 537 -27.27 3.73 0.81
C GLY A 537 -26.17 4.45 1.60
N ILE A 538 -26.24 4.41 2.92
CA ILE A 538 -25.22 4.94 3.84
C ILE A 538 -24.63 3.80 4.69
N GLY A 539 -23.30 3.75 4.75
CA GLY A 539 -22.55 2.75 5.49
C GLY A 539 -21.99 1.63 4.62
N SER A 540 -20.89 1.04 5.08
CA SER A 540 -20.12 0.04 4.32
C SER A 540 -20.93 -1.21 3.94
N GLY A 541 -22.01 -1.51 4.66
CA GLY A 541 -22.92 -2.62 4.40
C GLY A 541 -23.89 -2.34 3.24
N ALA A 542 -24.17 -1.08 2.92
CA ALA A 542 -25.04 -0.69 1.81
C ALA A 542 -24.48 -1.13 0.44
N ASN A 543 -23.17 -1.34 0.36
CA ASN A 543 -22.55 -1.90 -0.84
C ASN A 543 -23.06 -3.32 -1.16
N ASN A 544 -23.40 -4.14 -0.16
CA ASN A 544 -23.92 -5.48 -0.41
C ASN A 544 -25.31 -5.44 -1.05
N ILE A 545 -26.16 -4.48 -0.67
CA ILE A 545 -27.48 -4.33 -1.27
C ILE A 545 -27.36 -3.78 -2.70
N SER A 546 -26.39 -2.90 -2.97
CA SER A 546 -26.18 -2.35 -4.33
C SER A 546 -25.81 -3.41 -5.36
N LEU A 547 -25.11 -4.49 -4.97
CA LEU A 547 -24.80 -5.61 -5.86
C LEU A 547 -26.07 -6.29 -6.37
N LEU A 548 -27.04 -6.51 -5.49
CA LEU A 548 -28.34 -7.08 -5.84
C LEU A 548 -29.27 -6.07 -6.50
N PHE A 549 -29.17 -4.79 -6.15
CA PHE A 549 -30.08 -3.74 -6.58
C PHE A 549 -29.26 -2.59 -7.20
N PRO A 550 -28.92 -2.68 -8.50
CA PRO A 550 -28.06 -1.70 -9.16
C PRO A 550 -28.58 -0.25 -9.14
N GLU A 551 -29.90 -0.04 -8.99
CA GLU A 551 -30.51 1.29 -8.78
C GLU A 551 -30.10 1.96 -7.46
N VAL A 552 -29.60 1.20 -6.46
CA VAL A 552 -29.10 1.77 -5.21
C VAL A 552 -27.81 2.52 -5.48
N THR A 553 -27.78 3.80 -5.13
CA THR A 553 -26.57 4.63 -5.14
C THR A 553 -26.01 4.69 -3.73
N THR A 554 -24.73 4.31 -3.55
CA THR A 554 -24.10 4.32 -2.23
C THR A 554 -23.29 5.59 -2.00
N GLY A 555 -23.38 6.14 -0.81
CA GLY A 555 -22.58 7.27 -0.39
C GLY A 555 -21.12 6.87 -0.11
N THR A 556 -20.20 7.83 -0.23
CA THR A 556 -18.76 7.60 0.02
C THR A 556 -18.41 7.58 1.52
N SER A 557 -19.15 8.32 2.35
CA SER A 557 -19.03 8.27 3.82
C SER A 557 -20.00 7.26 4.45
N ASP A 558 -19.51 6.58 5.48
CA ASP A 558 -20.32 5.71 6.34
C ASP A 558 -21.11 6.48 7.41
N ASN A 559 -20.85 7.78 7.59
CA ASN A 559 -21.49 8.59 8.62
C ASN A 559 -22.73 9.29 8.08
N ILE A 560 -23.86 9.12 8.77
CA ILE A 560 -25.14 9.76 8.40
C ILE A 560 -25.03 11.29 8.42
N GLU A 561 -24.25 11.83 9.35
CA GLU A 561 -24.15 13.28 9.57
C GLU A 561 -23.27 13.99 8.52
N ASP A 562 -22.59 13.25 7.65
CA ASP A 562 -21.78 13.80 6.56
C ASP A 562 -22.64 14.16 5.32
N TYR A 563 -23.93 13.82 5.34
CA TYR A 563 -24.88 14.15 4.28
C TYR A 563 -25.90 15.19 4.76
N ASP A 564 -26.07 16.24 3.96
CA ASP A 564 -27.03 17.30 4.26
C ASP A 564 -28.47 16.85 4.07
N MET A 565 -29.39 17.48 4.81
CA MET A 565 -30.83 17.16 4.77
C MET A 565 -31.39 17.33 3.35
N ASP A 566 -31.09 18.47 2.72
CA ASP A 566 -31.61 18.81 1.40
C ASP A 566 -31.16 17.79 0.34
N PHE A 567 -29.98 17.19 0.51
CA PHE A 567 -29.51 16.10 -0.34
C PHE A 567 -30.24 14.78 -0.06
N LEU A 568 -30.42 14.41 1.22
CA LEU A 568 -31.13 13.19 1.59
C LEU A 568 -32.61 13.21 1.18
N GLU A 569 -33.23 14.40 1.14
CA GLU A 569 -34.61 14.61 0.71
C GLU A 569 -34.84 14.30 -0.78
N LEU A 570 -33.77 14.22 -1.59
CA LEU A 570 -33.86 13.84 -3.01
C LEU A 570 -34.31 12.40 -3.22
N PHE A 571 -34.03 11.52 -2.25
CA PHE A 571 -34.27 10.09 -2.38
C PHE A 571 -35.58 9.67 -1.72
N ASP A 572 -36.25 8.67 -2.27
CA ASP A 572 -37.49 8.11 -1.71
C ASP A 572 -37.20 7.17 -0.54
N VAL A 573 -36.10 6.41 -0.66
CA VAL A 573 -35.66 5.43 0.33
C VAL A 573 -34.21 5.68 0.75
N ILE A 574 -33.96 5.67 2.06
CA ILE A 574 -32.60 5.74 2.62
C ILE A 574 -32.30 4.42 3.34
N VAL A 575 -31.24 3.73 2.93
CA VAL A 575 -30.79 2.47 3.53
C VAL A 575 -29.59 2.72 4.42
N LEU A 576 -29.69 2.34 5.68
CA LEU A 576 -28.63 2.44 6.68
C LEU A 576 -28.11 1.04 7.02
N SER A 577 -26.87 0.70 6.61
CA SER A 577 -26.26 -0.60 6.92
C SER A 577 -24.76 -0.45 7.19
N ARG A 578 -24.32 -0.88 8.39
CA ARG A 578 -22.96 -0.61 8.95
C ARG A 578 -22.61 0.89 8.94
N PHE A 579 -23.62 1.72 9.16
CA PHE A 579 -23.47 3.16 9.26
C PHE A 579 -22.84 3.58 10.60
N THR A 580 -22.36 4.81 10.65
CA THR A 580 -21.82 5.44 11.86
C THR A 580 -22.49 6.81 12.09
N PHE A 581 -22.26 7.37 13.27
CA PHE A 581 -22.69 8.72 13.66
C PHE A 581 -21.74 9.27 14.71
N ASN A 582 -21.55 10.59 14.76
CA ASN A 582 -20.79 11.21 15.86
C ASN A 582 -21.63 11.30 17.12
N ASN A 583 -22.91 11.60 16.97
CA ASN A 583 -23.87 11.69 18.07
C ASN A 583 -25.17 10.94 17.74
N ARG A 584 -25.52 9.94 18.55
CA ARG A 584 -26.73 9.12 18.34
C ARG A 584 -28.00 9.95 18.32
N GLY A 585 -28.20 10.86 19.28
CA GLY A 585 -29.45 11.62 19.40
C GLY A 585 -29.66 12.57 18.21
N SER A 586 -28.59 13.20 17.74
CA SER A 586 -28.60 14.02 16.51
C SER A 586 -28.95 13.19 15.28
N ALA A 587 -28.29 12.04 15.10
CA ALA A 587 -28.56 11.14 14.00
C ALA A 587 -30.00 10.59 14.03
N GLU A 588 -30.49 10.18 15.20
CA GLU A 588 -31.88 9.71 15.38
C GLU A 588 -32.88 10.81 15.01
N GLN A 589 -32.73 12.02 15.55
CA GLN A 589 -33.62 13.16 15.21
C GLN A 589 -33.62 13.48 13.71
N ARG A 590 -32.47 13.38 13.06
CA ARG A 590 -32.35 13.58 11.61
C ARG A 590 -33.16 12.54 10.84
N ILE A 591 -33.04 11.27 11.20
CA ILE A 591 -33.78 10.19 10.56
C ILE A 591 -35.28 10.29 10.85
N GLU A 592 -35.69 10.64 12.07
CA GLU A 592 -37.10 10.89 12.40
C GLU A 592 -37.68 12.02 11.56
N LYS A 593 -36.92 13.10 11.34
CA LYS A 593 -37.35 14.22 10.50
C LYS A 593 -37.56 13.79 9.04
N LEU A 594 -36.63 13.02 8.47
CA LEU A 594 -36.76 12.50 7.11
C LEU A 594 -37.98 11.58 6.98
N ALA A 595 -38.18 10.67 7.95
CA ALA A 595 -39.35 9.80 7.97
C ALA A 595 -40.65 10.62 8.10
N ALA A 596 -40.69 11.65 8.95
CA ALA A 596 -41.84 12.53 9.10
C ALA A 596 -42.19 13.35 7.83
N GLN A 597 -41.25 13.49 6.88
CA GLN A 597 -41.46 14.09 5.57
C GLN A 597 -42.00 13.09 4.52
N GLY A 598 -42.39 11.88 4.93
CA GLY A 598 -42.97 10.88 4.04
C GLY A 598 -41.94 9.93 3.41
N LYS A 599 -40.67 9.99 3.83
CA LYS A 599 -39.62 9.09 3.32
C LYS A 599 -39.66 7.73 4.00
N THR A 600 -39.15 6.71 3.32
CA THR A 600 -38.94 5.38 3.91
C THR A 600 -37.47 5.21 4.28
N ILE A 601 -37.21 4.88 5.54
CA ILE A 601 -35.84 4.62 6.02
C ILE A 601 -35.73 3.13 6.34
N VAL A 602 -34.72 2.45 5.81
CA VAL A 602 -34.47 1.03 6.06
C VAL A 602 -33.19 0.87 6.87
N VAL A 603 -33.29 0.33 8.07
CA VAL A 603 -32.17 0.14 9.00
C VAL A 603 -31.83 -1.35 9.08
N ASP A 604 -30.65 -1.73 8.57
CA ASP A 604 -30.08 -3.05 8.87
C ASP A 604 -29.56 -3.08 10.30
N LEU A 605 -30.40 -3.62 11.19
CA LEU A 605 -30.16 -3.61 12.63
C LEU A 605 -29.06 -4.59 13.03
N THR A 606 -28.81 -5.63 12.23
CA THR A 606 -27.70 -6.59 12.51
C THR A 606 -26.35 -5.88 12.48
N SER A 607 -26.28 -4.86 11.63
CA SER A 607 -25.07 -4.09 11.34
C SER A 607 -25.06 -2.72 12.03
N ALA A 608 -26.04 -2.38 12.86
CA ALA A 608 -26.15 -1.05 13.46
C ALA A 608 -25.14 -0.85 14.62
N PRO A 609 -24.71 0.41 14.89
CA PRO A 609 -23.82 0.72 16.00
C PRO A 609 -24.32 0.20 17.36
N LEU A 610 -23.40 -0.35 18.15
CA LEU A 610 -23.70 -0.95 19.45
C LEU A 610 -24.00 0.13 20.50
N ASP A 611 -24.95 -0.17 21.39
CA ASP A 611 -25.10 0.54 22.64
C ASP A 611 -23.90 0.32 23.58
N THR A 612 -23.48 1.41 24.23
CA THR A 612 -22.29 1.41 25.08
C THR A 612 -22.41 0.49 26.28
N LEU A 613 -23.62 0.38 26.86
CA LEU A 613 -23.87 -0.40 28.07
C LEU A 613 -24.32 -1.82 27.72
N SER A 614 -25.37 -1.96 26.89
CA SER A 614 -25.92 -3.30 26.58
C SER A 614 -25.07 -4.08 25.59
N ARG A 615 -24.17 -3.42 24.84
CA ARG A 615 -23.37 -4.01 23.75
C ARG A 615 -24.22 -4.69 22.67
N GLN A 616 -25.47 -4.25 22.53
CA GLN A 616 -26.40 -4.70 21.48
C GLN A 616 -26.62 -3.58 20.47
N PRO A 617 -26.88 -3.89 19.18
CA PRO A 617 -27.28 -2.88 18.21
C PRO A 617 -28.54 -2.15 18.69
N LYS A 618 -28.53 -0.82 18.62
CA LYS A 618 -29.67 0.00 19.02
C LYS A 618 -29.73 1.29 18.23
N PHE A 619 -30.90 1.59 17.67
CA PHE A 619 -31.16 2.84 16.96
C PHE A 619 -32.67 3.15 16.98
N LEU A 620 -33.04 4.41 17.21
CA LEU A 620 -34.44 4.88 17.27
C LEU A 620 -35.29 4.09 18.28
N GLY A 621 -34.72 3.79 19.43
CA GLY A 621 -35.40 3.02 20.49
C GLY A 621 -35.53 1.51 20.22
N VAL A 622 -35.29 1.04 19.00
CA VAL A 622 -35.35 -0.38 18.61
C VAL A 622 -34.01 -1.05 18.91
N TYR A 623 -34.05 -2.21 19.56
CA TYR A 623 -32.87 -3.01 19.90
C TYR A 623 -32.82 -4.30 19.09
N GLY A 624 -31.61 -4.70 18.68
CA GLY A 624 -31.36 -5.96 18.00
C GLY A 624 -31.03 -7.05 19.01
N GLU A 625 -31.99 -7.92 19.31
CA GLU A 625 -31.74 -9.08 20.18
C GLU A 625 -30.98 -10.16 19.39
N PRO A 626 -29.83 -10.66 19.87
CA PRO A 626 -29.04 -11.64 19.12
C PRO A 626 -29.78 -12.96 18.89
N VAL A 627 -29.78 -13.43 17.65
CA VAL A 627 -30.28 -14.77 17.28
C VAL A 627 -29.11 -15.63 16.88
N LEU A 628 -28.64 -16.46 17.82
CA LEU A 628 -27.44 -17.28 17.65
C LEU A 628 -27.76 -18.66 17.08
N GLN A 629 -26.80 -19.23 16.34
CA GLN A 629 -26.86 -20.58 15.77
C GLN A 629 -28.02 -20.83 14.80
N ILE A 630 -28.63 -19.76 14.28
CA ILE A 630 -29.70 -19.87 13.29
C ILE A 630 -29.17 -20.50 12.01
N LYS A 631 -29.79 -21.62 11.59
CA LYS A 631 -29.41 -22.36 10.38
C LYS A 631 -30.39 -22.12 9.23
N GLN A 632 -31.63 -21.80 9.56
CA GLN A 632 -32.70 -21.49 8.62
C GLN A 632 -33.81 -20.80 9.41
N ALA A 633 -34.45 -19.79 8.82
CA ALA A 633 -35.64 -19.15 9.38
C ALA A 633 -36.87 -19.47 8.53
N ARG A 634 -38.04 -19.59 9.17
CA ARG A 634 -39.32 -19.75 8.48
C ARG A 634 -40.14 -18.49 8.66
N THR A 635 -40.14 -17.62 7.66
CA THR A 635 -40.88 -16.35 7.71
C THR A 635 -42.37 -16.58 7.48
N ILE A 636 -43.19 -15.75 8.09
CA ILE A 636 -44.65 -15.78 7.96
C ILE A 636 -45.07 -14.51 7.22
N ILE A 637 -45.57 -14.66 5.99
CA ILE A 637 -46.07 -13.53 5.19
C ILE A 637 -47.51 -13.85 4.81
N ASP A 638 -48.44 -12.95 5.12
CA ASP A 638 -49.88 -13.13 4.86
C ASP A 638 -50.44 -14.49 5.37
N GLY A 639 -49.94 -14.96 6.52
CA GLY A 639 -50.30 -16.24 7.12
C GLY A 639 -49.66 -17.48 6.46
N VAL A 640 -48.85 -17.29 5.41
CA VAL A 640 -48.12 -18.35 4.73
C VAL A 640 -46.71 -18.49 5.31
N VAL A 641 -46.41 -19.66 5.85
CA VAL A 641 -45.08 -20.00 6.37
C VAL A 641 -44.17 -20.43 5.22
N SER A 642 -43.18 -19.61 4.90
CA SER A 642 -42.21 -19.87 3.83
C SER A 642 -40.79 -19.92 4.40
N PRO A 643 -40.01 -20.98 4.15
CA PRO A 643 -38.62 -21.07 4.60
C PRO A 643 -37.72 -20.19 3.73
N LEU A 644 -36.82 -19.43 4.37
CA LEU A 644 -35.63 -18.91 3.70
C LEU A 644 -34.70 -20.07 3.33
N LEU A 645 -33.81 -19.85 2.36
CA LEU A 645 -32.67 -20.74 2.14
C LEU A 645 -31.82 -20.84 3.42
N PRO A 646 -31.09 -21.95 3.61
CA PRO A 646 -30.22 -22.11 4.76
C PRO A 646 -29.18 -20.98 4.86
N PHE A 647 -28.92 -20.51 6.08
CA PHE A 647 -27.84 -19.57 6.35
C PHE A 647 -26.50 -20.31 6.26
N THR A 648 -25.55 -19.73 5.53
CA THR A 648 -24.24 -20.37 5.31
C THR A 648 -23.34 -20.29 6.54
N ASP A 649 -22.60 -21.38 6.79
CA ASP A 649 -21.54 -21.45 7.81
C ASP A 649 -20.14 -21.15 7.21
N GLU A 650 -20.06 -20.84 5.91
CA GLU A 650 -18.79 -20.60 5.19
C GLU A 650 -17.98 -19.45 5.79
N PHE A 651 -18.65 -18.42 6.31
CA PHE A 651 -18.03 -17.25 6.93
C PHE A 651 -17.96 -17.34 8.46
N GLY A 652 -18.09 -18.56 9.01
CA GLY A 652 -18.22 -18.83 10.44
C GLY A 652 -19.68 -18.79 10.90
N THR A 653 -19.90 -18.75 12.23
CA THR A 653 -21.26 -18.75 12.79
C THR A 653 -22.05 -17.54 12.32
N TRP A 654 -23.22 -17.79 11.72
CA TRP A 654 -24.12 -16.73 11.27
C TRP A 654 -24.47 -15.76 12.40
N ARG A 655 -24.10 -14.49 12.22
CA ARG A 655 -24.40 -13.42 13.15
C ARG A 655 -25.64 -12.69 12.69
N SER A 656 -26.63 -12.62 13.57
CA SER A 656 -27.96 -12.13 13.25
C SER A 656 -28.63 -11.55 14.50
N VAL A 657 -29.59 -10.64 14.28
CA VAL A 657 -30.47 -10.10 15.31
C VAL A 657 -31.93 -10.17 14.90
N THR A 658 -32.82 -10.14 15.87
CA THR A 658 -34.26 -9.88 15.70
C THR A 658 -34.57 -8.48 16.23
N PRO A 659 -35.22 -7.59 15.46
CA PRO A 659 -35.63 -6.28 15.94
C PRO A 659 -36.69 -6.41 17.04
N GLN A 660 -36.60 -5.55 18.05
CA GLN A 660 -37.51 -5.51 19.18
C GLN A 660 -37.79 -4.07 19.62
N GLY A 661 -39.02 -3.79 20.04
CA GLY A 661 -39.46 -2.47 20.49
C GLY A 661 -39.92 -1.51 19.39
N ALA A 662 -40.18 -2.03 18.18
CA ALA A 662 -40.81 -1.27 17.11
C ALA A 662 -42.35 -1.22 17.25
N ASP A 663 -42.99 -0.27 16.59
CA ASP A 663 -44.45 -0.07 16.67
C ASP A 663 -45.23 -1.26 16.09
N GLU A 664 -44.77 -1.80 14.96
CA GLU A 664 -45.44 -2.87 14.22
C GLU A 664 -44.47 -3.94 13.70
N VAL A 665 -44.90 -5.20 13.76
CA VAL A 665 -44.19 -6.35 13.16
C VAL A 665 -44.74 -6.57 11.74
N LEU A 666 -43.87 -6.51 10.74
CA LEU A 666 -44.24 -6.72 9.33
C LEU A 666 -44.10 -8.18 8.92
N ILE A 667 -42.95 -8.78 9.24
CA ILE A 667 -42.64 -10.18 8.90
C ILE A 667 -42.07 -10.87 10.13
N PRO A 668 -42.86 -11.71 10.82
CA PRO A 668 -42.34 -12.61 11.84
C PRO A 668 -41.64 -13.83 11.21
N PHE A 669 -40.83 -14.52 12.01
CA PHE A 669 -40.23 -15.80 11.66
C PHE A 669 -40.22 -16.77 12.83
N GLU A 670 -40.25 -18.06 12.54
CA GLU A 670 -40.07 -19.13 13.52
C GLU A 670 -38.65 -19.69 13.48
N TYR A 671 -38.06 -19.88 14.67
CA TYR A 671 -36.82 -20.62 14.85
C TYR A 671 -36.80 -21.36 16.21
N ILE A 672 -36.65 -22.69 16.19
CA ILE A 672 -36.60 -23.58 17.38
C ILE A 672 -37.69 -23.23 18.41
N SER A 673 -38.95 -23.17 17.97
CA SER A 673 -40.13 -22.89 18.81
C SER A 673 -40.20 -21.48 19.42
N ILE A 674 -39.34 -20.55 18.98
CA ILE A 674 -39.39 -19.13 19.33
C ILE A 674 -39.81 -18.35 18.09
N GLU A 675 -40.68 -17.37 18.27
CA GLU A 675 -41.07 -16.42 17.24
C GLU A 675 -40.19 -15.17 17.37
N GLY A 676 -39.52 -14.81 16.28
CA GLY A 676 -38.77 -13.58 16.14
C GLY A 676 -39.34 -12.70 15.03
N THR A 677 -38.70 -11.57 14.79
CA THR A 677 -39.08 -10.60 13.77
C THR A 677 -37.97 -10.45 12.74
N ALA A 678 -38.32 -10.63 11.47
CA ALA A 678 -37.42 -10.41 10.35
C ALA A 678 -37.49 -8.95 9.91
N LEU A 679 -38.71 -8.39 9.78
CA LEU A 679 -38.97 -7.00 9.46
C LEU A 679 -39.97 -6.40 10.46
N SER A 680 -39.66 -5.20 10.95
CA SER A 680 -40.58 -4.39 11.78
C SER A 680 -40.54 -2.94 11.33
N ARG A 681 -41.50 -2.11 11.75
CA ARG A 681 -41.51 -0.68 11.43
C ARG A 681 -41.95 0.20 12.59
N ASN A 682 -41.47 1.44 12.56
CA ASN A 682 -42.02 2.58 13.28
C ASN A 682 -42.68 3.55 12.28
N VAL A 683 -43.80 4.15 12.66
CA VAL A 683 -44.59 5.02 11.78
C VAL A 683 -44.40 6.49 12.17
N TYR A 684 -44.08 7.33 11.18
CA TYR A 684 -43.82 8.76 11.38
C TYR A 684 -44.68 9.58 10.40
N GLY A 685 -45.93 9.83 10.77
CA GLY A 685 -46.88 10.50 9.87
C GLY A 685 -47.13 9.65 8.62
N ASP A 686 -46.82 10.20 7.44
CA ASP A 686 -46.95 9.51 6.15
C ASP A 686 -45.72 8.66 5.79
N GLY A 687 -44.61 8.77 6.54
CA GLY A 687 -43.40 7.96 6.31
C GLY A 687 -43.17 6.93 7.40
N GLN A 688 -42.06 6.19 7.29
CA GLN A 688 -41.78 5.05 8.15
C GLN A 688 -40.29 4.73 8.25
N VAL A 689 -39.92 4.11 9.36
CA VAL A 689 -38.60 3.51 9.56
C VAL A 689 -38.77 2.00 9.69
N ILE A 690 -38.20 1.23 8.78
CA ILE A 690 -38.24 -0.23 8.73
C ILE A 690 -36.94 -0.78 9.28
N PHE A 691 -37.00 -1.68 10.25
CA PHE A 691 -35.84 -2.36 10.82
C PHE A 691 -35.74 -3.78 10.30
N VAL A 692 -34.57 -4.12 9.76
CA VAL A 692 -34.26 -5.41 9.13
C VAL A 692 -33.39 -6.25 10.07
N GLY A 693 -33.88 -7.42 10.43
CA GLY A 693 -33.17 -8.45 11.18
C GLY A 693 -32.57 -9.54 10.30
N LEU A 694 -32.24 -10.67 10.91
CA LEU A 694 -31.75 -11.89 10.25
C LEU A 694 -30.41 -11.78 9.50
N ASN A 695 -29.81 -10.59 9.47
CA ASN A 695 -28.78 -10.21 8.50
C ASN A 695 -29.27 -10.41 7.05
N LEU A 696 -30.55 -10.10 6.80
CA LEU A 696 -31.28 -10.50 5.60
C LEU A 696 -30.66 -9.93 4.30
N MET A 697 -30.16 -8.69 4.34
CA MET A 697 -29.51 -8.07 3.18
C MET A 697 -28.26 -8.84 2.75
N PHE A 698 -27.42 -9.22 3.72
CA PHE A 698 -26.22 -10.01 3.44
C PHE A 698 -26.57 -11.44 2.99
N HIS A 699 -27.57 -12.06 3.63
CA HIS A 699 -28.09 -13.37 3.22
C HIS A 699 -28.54 -13.38 1.75
N ALA A 700 -29.36 -12.40 1.36
CA ALA A 700 -29.82 -12.27 -0.01
C ALA A 700 -28.64 -12.13 -0.98
N ALA A 701 -27.66 -11.28 -0.66
CA ALA A 701 -26.54 -10.98 -1.57
C ALA A 701 -25.64 -12.17 -1.86
N ILE A 702 -25.49 -13.12 -0.92
CA ILE A 702 -24.61 -14.28 -1.06
C ILE A 702 -25.34 -15.57 -1.47
N THR A 703 -26.64 -15.69 -1.20
CA THR A 703 -27.41 -16.92 -1.48
C THR A 703 -28.38 -16.81 -2.65
N ASP A 704 -28.64 -15.59 -3.11
CA ASP A 704 -29.66 -15.31 -4.14
C ASP A 704 -31.06 -15.83 -3.77
N ASP A 705 -31.37 -15.82 -2.46
CA ASP A 705 -32.64 -16.32 -1.92
C ASP A 705 -33.84 -15.54 -2.48
N PRO A 706 -34.73 -16.17 -3.28
CA PRO A 706 -35.83 -15.47 -3.93
C PRO A 706 -36.84 -14.88 -2.94
N LEU A 707 -36.99 -15.48 -1.76
CA LEU A 707 -37.91 -14.98 -0.74
C LEU A 707 -37.32 -13.75 -0.05
N ALA A 708 -36.02 -13.79 0.31
CA ALA A 708 -35.33 -12.64 0.85
C ALA A 708 -35.32 -11.47 -0.15
N ILE A 709 -35.05 -11.74 -1.43
CA ILE A 709 -35.06 -10.74 -2.50
C ILE A 709 -36.43 -10.08 -2.60
N ARG A 710 -37.54 -10.84 -2.65
CA ARG A 710 -38.89 -10.27 -2.72
C ARG A 710 -39.23 -9.38 -1.52
N MET A 711 -38.79 -9.76 -0.31
CA MET A 711 -38.96 -8.91 0.88
C MET A 711 -38.21 -7.59 0.70
N LEU A 712 -36.99 -7.63 0.20
CA LEU A 712 -36.17 -6.44 -0.04
C LEU A 712 -36.72 -5.57 -1.17
N GLU A 713 -37.18 -6.16 -2.28
CA GLU A 713 -37.88 -5.45 -3.38
C GLU A 713 -39.09 -4.68 -2.85
N THR A 714 -39.86 -5.29 -1.95
CA THR A 714 -41.06 -4.69 -1.37
C THR A 714 -40.73 -3.45 -0.55
N ILE A 715 -39.68 -3.50 0.29
CA ILE A 715 -39.32 -2.38 1.17
C ILE A 715 -38.51 -1.29 0.46
N LEU A 716 -37.76 -1.64 -0.59
CA LEU A 716 -36.95 -0.70 -1.36
C LEU A 716 -37.73 -0.08 -2.54
N GLY A 717 -38.80 -0.73 -2.99
CA GLY A 717 -39.62 -0.27 -4.12
C GLY A 717 -38.91 -0.35 -5.48
N ILE A 718 -37.85 -1.14 -5.59
CA ILE A 718 -37.03 -1.36 -6.80
C ILE A 718 -36.88 -2.85 -7.07
N GLU A 719 -36.57 -3.20 -8.31
CA GLU A 719 -36.43 -4.58 -8.78
C GLU A 719 -34.98 -5.06 -8.62
N ALA A 720 -34.78 -6.30 -8.17
CA ALA A 720 -33.44 -6.86 -8.05
C ALA A 720 -32.85 -7.21 -9.43
N LYS A 721 -31.52 -7.20 -9.53
CA LYS A 721 -30.67 -7.60 -10.68
C LYS A 721 -30.86 -6.79 -11.95
N ARG A 722 -31.80 -5.86 -11.98
CA ARG A 722 -32.05 -4.98 -13.11
C ARG A 722 -30.98 -3.88 -13.17
N PRO A 723 -30.41 -3.56 -14.36
CA PRO A 723 -29.56 -2.40 -14.51
C PRO A 723 -30.25 -1.12 -14.04
N SER A 724 -29.48 -0.15 -13.54
CA SER A 724 -29.97 1.09 -12.92
C SER A 724 -30.84 1.97 -13.84
N GLY A 725 -30.82 1.78 -15.16
CA GLY A 725 -31.55 2.66 -16.08
C GLY A 725 -30.95 4.07 -16.19
N ASP A 726 -29.64 4.16 -15.97
CA ASP A 726 -28.85 5.40 -16.09
C ASP A 726 -28.97 6.00 -17.50
N ARG A 727 -28.90 7.33 -17.60
CA ARG A 727 -28.91 8.06 -18.88
C ARG A 727 -27.65 8.87 -19.05
N THR A 728 -27.09 8.88 -20.24
CA THR A 728 -25.84 9.58 -20.52
C THR A 728 -26.10 11.02 -20.97
N ILE A 729 -25.23 11.93 -20.53
CA ILE A 729 -25.22 13.34 -20.91
C ILE A 729 -23.83 13.63 -21.50
N PRO A 730 -23.72 14.07 -22.77
CA PRO A 730 -22.43 14.37 -23.37
C PRO A 730 -21.64 15.44 -22.62
N LEU A 731 -20.32 15.28 -22.57
CA LEU A 731 -19.37 16.31 -22.13
C LEU A 731 -18.66 16.86 -23.37
N ASP A 732 -19.09 18.04 -23.81
CA ASP A 732 -18.50 18.72 -24.95
C ASP A 732 -17.17 19.37 -24.55
N ASN A 733 -16.24 19.54 -25.50
CA ASN A 733 -14.94 20.19 -25.27
C ASN A 733 -14.17 19.61 -24.06
N TYR A 734 -14.31 18.31 -23.82
CA TYR A 734 -13.66 17.64 -22.70
C TYR A 734 -12.13 17.71 -22.81
N VAL A 735 -11.51 18.19 -21.75
CA VAL A 735 -10.06 18.25 -21.56
C VAL A 735 -9.74 17.76 -20.16
N ALA A 736 -8.84 16.78 -20.09
CA ALA A 736 -8.27 16.29 -18.86
C ALA A 736 -6.81 16.73 -18.76
N SER A 737 -6.39 17.19 -17.57
CA SER A 737 -5.07 17.76 -17.34
C SER A 737 -4.64 17.58 -15.87
N GLU A 738 -3.42 17.96 -15.54
CA GLU A 738 -2.86 17.96 -14.19
C GLU A 738 -3.66 18.83 -13.20
N ASP A 739 -4.32 19.87 -13.70
CA ASP A 739 -5.13 20.82 -12.93
C ASP A 739 -6.56 20.32 -12.71
N GLY A 740 -6.92 19.17 -13.31
CA GLY A 740 -8.26 18.59 -13.28
C GLY A 740 -8.92 18.54 -14.65
N TRP A 741 -10.25 18.62 -14.67
CA TRP A 741 -11.07 18.39 -15.86
C TRP A 741 -11.87 19.63 -16.24
N ARG A 742 -11.96 19.90 -17.53
CA ARG A 742 -12.77 20.97 -18.12
C ARG A 742 -13.66 20.42 -19.21
N PHE A 743 -14.90 20.86 -19.26
CA PHE A 743 -15.86 20.46 -20.27
C PHE A 743 -17.06 21.41 -20.27
N ASP A 744 -17.83 21.39 -21.33
CA ASP A 744 -19.14 22.03 -21.42
C ASP A 744 -20.23 20.97 -21.31
N ILE A 745 -21.31 21.29 -20.60
CA ILE A 745 -22.46 20.42 -20.41
C ILE A 745 -23.74 21.22 -20.60
N THR A 746 -24.73 20.62 -21.27
CA THR A 746 -26.04 21.24 -21.50
C THR A 746 -27.13 20.46 -20.79
N LEU A 747 -27.81 21.12 -19.85
CA LEU A 747 -28.87 20.51 -19.04
C LEU A 747 -30.22 21.21 -19.28
N PRO A 748 -31.36 20.50 -19.23
CA PRO A 748 -32.68 21.10 -19.42
C PRO A 748 -33.09 22.02 -18.25
N SER A 749 -32.63 21.71 -17.04
CA SER A 749 -32.88 22.45 -15.81
C SER A 749 -31.73 22.23 -14.82
N GLU A 750 -31.72 22.98 -13.73
CA GLU A 750 -30.84 22.66 -12.60
C GLU A 750 -31.14 21.24 -12.09
N GLN A 751 -30.12 20.41 -11.97
CA GLN A 751 -30.26 19.04 -11.49
C GLN A 751 -28.92 18.47 -11.00
N TRP A 752 -29.00 17.38 -10.25
CA TRP A 752 -27.82 16.61 -9.84
C TRP A 752 -27.38 15.69 -10.97
N VAL A 753 -26.09 15.68 -11.25
CA VAL A 753 -25.49 14.90 -12.33
C VAL A 753 -24.24 14.19 -11.81
N LEU A 754 -24.12 12.89 -12.10
CA LEU A 754 -22.94 12.10 -11.77
C LEU A 754 -21.84 12.37 -12.80
N LEU A 755 -20.72 12.90 -12.33
CA LEU A 755 -19.51 13.11 -13.10
C LEU A 755 -18.57 11.92 -12.82
N PRO A 756 -18.11 11.18 -13.85
CA PRO A 756 -17.34 9.95 -13.67
C PRO A 756 -15.86 10.22 -13.35
N MET A 757 -15.60 11.16 -12.45
CA MET A 757 -14.26 11.49 -11.95
C MET A 757 -14.20 11.17 -10.46
N GLY A 758 -13.04 10.72 -9.99
CA GLY A 758 -12.84 10.41 -8.59
C GLY A 758 -13.04 11.63 -7.69
N MET A 759 -13.84 11.50 -6.63
CA MET A 759 -14.01 12.56 -5.63
C MET A 759 -12.86 12.52 -4.62
N HIS A 760 -11.74 13.14 -4.98
CA HIS A 760 -10.58 13.27 -4.10
C HIS A 760 -10.83 14.23 -2.93
N ALA A 761 -10.03 14.08 -1.86
CA ALA A 761 -10.03 15.06 -0.79
C ALA A 761 -9.54 16.42 -1.32
N GLY A 762 -10.38 17.46 -1.16
CA GLY A 762 -10.15 18.79 -1.72
C GLY A 762 -10.73 18.99 -3.12
N THR A 763 -11.49 18.04 -3.67
CA THR A 763 -12.21 18.25 -4.94
C THR A 763 -13.19 19.43 -4.81
N SER A 764 -13.15 20.33 -5.78
CA SER A 764 -14.10 21.41 -5.96
C SER A 764 -14.61 21.42 -7.40
N VAL A 765 -15.89 21.72 -7.60
CA VAL A 765 -16.48 21.87 -8.94
C VAL A 765 -16.97 23.30 -9.09
N GLU A 766 -16.55 23.95 -10.17
CA GLU A 766 -17.03 25.26 -10.58
C GLU A 766 -17.87 25.12 -11.84
N ALA A 767 -19.03 25.76 -11.90
CA ALA A 767 -19.84 25.90 -13.09
C ALA A 767 -20.15 27.39 -13.31
N GLN A 768 -19.91 27.89 -14.52
CA GLN A 768 -20.10 29.32 -14.85
C GLN A 768 -19.31 30.30 -13.94
N GLY A 769 -18.20 29.85 -13.36
CA GLY A 769 -17.36 30.65 -12.47
C GLY A 769 -17.80 30.68 -10.99
N GLU A 770 -18.85 29.94 -10.64
CA GLU A 770 -19.30 29.77 -9.25
C GLU A 770 -19.08 28.32 -8.79
N THR A 771 -18.69 28.13 -7.52
CA THR A 771 -18.59 26.81 -6.92
C THR A 771 -19.99 26.22 -6.72
N VAL A 772 -20.17 24.97 -7.14
CA VAL A 772 -21.44 24.24 -7.00
C VAL A 772 -21.38 23.23 -5.87
N ASP A 773 -22.55 22.83 -5.38
CA ASP A 773 -22.69 21.77 -4.38
C ASP A 773 -22.28 20.41 -4.98
N ILE A 774 -21.50 19.66 -4.20
CA ILE A 774 -21.04 18.32 -4.58
C ILE A 774 -21.19 17.35 -3.42
N VAL A 775 -21.50 16.10 -3.76
CA VAL A 775 -21.58 14.98 -2.82
C VAL A 775 -20.86 13.77 -3.41
N GLY A 776 -20.14 13.03 -2.57
CA GLY A 776 -19.43 11.83 -2.98
C GLY A 776 -20.34 10.63 -3.00
N VAL A 777 -20.56 10.03 -4.18
CA VAL A 777 -21.33 8.79 -4.34
C VAL A 777 -20.47 7.78 -5.08
N GLU A 778 -20.39 6.55 -4.56
CA GLU A 778 -19.58 5.47 -5.15
C GLU A 778 -18.11 5.89 -5.41
N SER A 779 -17.56 6.81 -4.60
CA SER A 779 -16.24 7.45 -4.79
C SER A 779 -16.11 8.36 -6.03
N LEU A 780 -17.22 8.68 -6.69
CA LEU A 780 -17.37 9.61 -7.82
C LEU A 780 -18.04 10.92 -7.37
N ILE A 781 -18.05 11.91 -8.24
CA ILE A 781 -18.59 13.24 -7.95
C ILE A 781 -20.04 13.33 -8.41
N LEU A 782 -20.98 13.53 -7.49
CA LEU A 782 -22.35 13.96 -7.82
C LEU A 782 -22.44 15.47 -7.62
N ALA A 783 -22.66 16.23 -8.69
CA ALA A 783 -22.64 17.69 -8.67
C ALA A 783 -24.00 18.28 -9.02
N LYS A 784 -24.41 19.34 -8.32
CA LYS A 784 -25.64 20.09 -8.62
C LYS A 784 -25.34 21.17 -9.65
N LEU A 785 -25.65 20.92 -10.91
CA LEU A 785 -25.29 21.79 -12.02
C LEU A 785 -26.48 22.65 -12.50
N PRO A 786 -26.24 23.90 -12.92
CA PRO A 786 -27.30 24.79 -13.40
C PRO A 786 -27.84 24.36 -14.77
N GLY A 787 -29.10 24.70 -15.04
CA GLY A 787 -29.72 24.48 -16.33
C GLY A 787 -29.14 25.37 -17.45
N GLY A 788 -29.26 24.92 -18.69
CA GLY A 788 -28.64 25.53 -19.86
C GLY A 788 -27.24 24.97 -20.13
N THR A 789 -26.50 25.64 -21.02
CA THR A 789 -25.11 25.30 -21.34
C THR A 789 -24.17 25.96 -20.33
N SER A 790 -23.35 25.16 -19.67
CA SER A 790 -22.43 25.60 -18.63
C SER A 790 -21.03 25.04 -18.89
N SER A 791 -20.02 25.90 -18.75
CA SER A 791 -18.63 25.44 -18.70
C SER A 791 -18.30 25.03 -17.27
N VAL A 792 -17.81 23.80 -17.10
CA VAL A 792 -17.54 23.16 -15.82
C VAL A 792 -16.04 22.93 -15.67
N HIS A 793 -15.52 23.19 -14.48
CA HIS A 793 -14.13 22.95 -14.12
C HIS A 793 -14.07 22.22 -12.79
N ILE A 794 -13.55 20.99 -12.82
CA ILE A 794 -13.26 20.19 -11.63
C ILE A 794 -11.79 20.38 -11.26
N LYS A 795 -11.50 20.79 -10.03
CA LYS A 795 -10.14 21.01 -9.52
C LYS A 795 -9.89 20.19 -8.25
N SER A 796 -8.62 19.99 -7.92
CA SER A 796 -8.20 19.43 -6.64
C SER A 796 -7.40 20.46 -5.83
N GLU A 797 -7.93 20.84 -4.67
CA GLU A 797 -7.27 21.78 -3.77
C GLU A 797 -6.48 21.06 -2.67
N GLN A 798 -5.33 21.66 -2.30
CA GLN A 798 -4.53 21.14 -1.19
C GLN A 798 -5.23 21.37 0.15
N THR A 799 -5.54 20.29 0.84
CA THR A 799 -6.19 20.35 2.16
C THR A 799 -5.22 20.82 3.26
N GLY A 800 -5.73 21.14 4.44
CA GLY A 800 -4.94 21.64 5.58
C GLY A 800 -3.76 20.74 6.00
N ILE A 801 -3.81 19.43 5.69
CA ILE A 801 -2.73 18.49 6.02
C ILE A 801 -1.41 18.84 5.32
N TYR A 802 -1.46 19.43 4.11
CA TYR A 802 -0.26 19.87 3.39
C TYR A 802 0.48 20.95 4.16
N THR A 803 -0.25 21.88 4.77
CA THR A 803 0.31 22.94 5.62
C THR A 803 0.96 22.36 6.88
N ILE A 804 0.30 21.40 7.53
CA ILE A 804 0.85 20.71 8.72
C ILE A 804 2.13 19.94 8.35
N GLY A 805 2.14 19.25 7.20
CA GLY A 805 3.30 18.53 6.68
C GLY A 805 4.49 19.48 6.46
N ARG A 806 4.26 20.60 5.76
CA ARG A 806 5.28 21.63 5.52
C ARG A 806 5.84 22.21 6.82
N ALA A 807 4.97 22.58 7.77
CA ALA A 807 5.40 23.10 9.07
C ALA A 807 6.25 22.08 9.86
N THR A 808 5.85 20.80 9.85
CA THR A 808 6.60 19.71 10.49
C THR A 808 7.97 19.50 9.84
N THR A 809 8.05 19.61 8.51
CA THR A 809 9.32 19.59 7.78
C THR A 809 10.24 20.74 8.14
N VAL A 810 9.72 21.97 8.27
CA VAL A 810 10.52 23.11 8.74
C VAL A 810 11.12 22.83 10.11
N ILE A 811 10.34 22.27 11.05
CA ILE A 811 10.85 21.87 12.39
C ILE A 811 11.98 20.84 12.25
N GLY A 812 11.79 19.78 11.45
CA GLY A 812 12.82 18.76 11.20
C GLY A 812 14.11 19.36 10.63
N VAL A 813 14.00 20.26 9.65
CA VAL A 813 15.14 20.95 9.02
C VAL A 813 15.87 21.85 10.02
N LEU A 814 15.16 22.58 10.88
CA LEU A 814 15.78 23.40 11.92
C LEU A 814 16.62 22.56 12.90
N VAL A 815 16.16 21.36 13.25
CA VAL A 815 16.94 20.41 14.07
C VAL A 815 18.20 19.95 13.33
N VAL A 816 18.09 19.63 12.04
CA VAL A 816 19.25 19.27 11.20
C VAL A 816 20.28 20.42 11.14
N LEU A 817 19.82 21.65 10.91
CA LEU A 817 20.67 22.85 10.88
C LEU A 817 21.37 23.10 12.23
N TYR A 818 20.66 22.90 13.35
CA TYR A 818 21.26 22.99 14.68
C TYR A 818 22.42 22.01 14.85
N TYR A 819 22.28 20.76 14.41
CA TYR A 819 23.34 19.76 14.46
C TYR A 819 24.53 20.10 13.56
N LEU A 820 24.28 20.68 12.38
CA LEU A 820 25.32 21.16 11.45
C LEU A 820 26.12 22.33 12.03
N ILE A 821 25.43 23.38 12.50
CA ILE A 821 26.05 24.61 13.05
C ILE A 821 26.77 24.31 14.37
N GLY A 822 26.17 23.52 15.25
CA GLY A 822 26.82 23.06 16.47
C GLY A 822 28.07 22.24 16.17
N GLY A 823 28.10 21.49 15.06
CA GLY A 823 29.29 20.79 14.55
C GLY A 823 30.40 21.74 14.12
N TYR A 824 30.05 22.79 13.38
CA TYR A 824 30.97 23.83 12.93
C TYR A 824 31.63 24.57 14.10
N ARG A 825 30.86 24.97 15.12
CA ARG A 825 31.40 25.63 16.33
C ARG A 825 32.41 24.74 17.08
N SER A 826 32.10 23.46 17.27
CA SER A 826 33.02 22.52 17.92
C SER A 826 34.32 22.33 17.12
N ALA A 827 34.23 22.24 15.79
CA ALA A 827 35.39 22.08 14.90
C ALA A 827 36.26 23.34 14.84
N LEU A 828 35.64 24.53 14.83
CA LEU A 828 36.34 25.81 14.87
C LEU A 828 37.10 26.00 16.20
N ILE A 829 36.46 25.70 17.34
CA ILE A 829 37.10 25.76 18.66
C ILE A 829 38.26 24.77 18.76
N ALA A 830 38.13 23.56 18.20
CA ALA A 830 39.21 22.58 18.16
C ALA A 830 40.41 23.06 17.32
N ARG A 831 40.16 23.67 16.15
CA ARG A 831 41.22 24.28 15.31
C ARG A 831 41.90 25.47 15.98
N LEU A 832 41.14 26.33 16.67
CA LEU A 832 41.69 27.46 17.41
C LEU A 832 42.52 27.02 18.63
N ARG A 833 42.14 25.93 19.31
CA ARG A 833 42.93 25.31 20.38
C ARG A 833 44.18 24.58 19.86
N GLY A 834 44.13 24.01 18.66
CA GLY A 834 45.29 23.41 17.98
C GLY A 834 46.36 24.44 17.62
N ARG A 835 45.97 25.60 17.07
CA ARG A 835 46.91 26.69 16.75
C ARG A 835 47.61 27.29 17.98
N ARG A 836 46.95 27.36 19.13
CA ARG A 836 47.58 27.84 20.38
C ARG A 836 48.67 26.92 20.95
N LYS A 837 48.80 25.67 20.45
CA LYS A 837 49.85 24.74 20.88
C LYS A 837 51.13 24.82 20.03
N ASP A 838 51.06 25.44 18.85
CA ASP A 838 52.22 25.65 17.96
C ASP A 838 52.83 27.07 18.11
N GLU A 839 52.22 27.94 18.94
CA GLU A 839 52.68 29.30 19.23
C GLU A 839 53.04 29.47 20.72
N SER A 840 53.92 28.62 21.25
CA SER A 840 54.63 28.92 22.52
C SER A 840 56.06 29.37 22.20
N PRO A 841 56.51 30.57 22.64
CA PRO A 841 57.86 31.05 22.34
C PRO A 841 58.93 30.23 23.07
N GLU A 842 60.01 29.94 22.36
CA GLU A 842 61.26 29.40 22.90
C GLU A 842 61.70 30.16 24.17
N SER A 843 61.97 29.43 25.25
CA SER A 843 62.68 29.97 26.42
C SER A 843 64.19 29.69 26.30
N PRO A 844 65.07 30.61 26.72
CA PRO A 844 66.47 30.63 26.31
C PRO A 844 67.36 29.70 27.16
N GLN A 845 68.41 29.19 26.50
CA GLN A 845 69.54 28.49 27.09
C GLN A 845 70.24 29.32 28.18
N THR A 846 70.66 28.67 29.28
CA THR A 846 71.81 29.10 30.10
C THR A 846 72.52 27.88 30.73
N PRO A 847 73.82 27.99 31.08
CA PRO A 847 74.77 26.90 30.97
C PRO A 847 75.24 26.27 32.30
N ASP A 848 75.87 25.12 32.11
CA ASP A 848 76.71 24.27 32.99
C ASP A 848 77.36 24.93 34.22
N THR A 849 77.31 24.26 35.39
CA THR A 849 78.47 24.12 36.32
C THR A 849 78.21 23.15 37.50
N GLN A 850 79.29 22.47 37.86
CA GLN A 850 79.48 21.35 38.79
C GLN A 850 79.32 21.68 40.29
N ARG A 851 78.85 20.70 41.11
CA ARG A 851 79.61 19.98 42.17
C ARG A 851 78.70 19.29 43.23
N LYS A 852 79.09 18.04 43.53
CA LYS A 852 78.73 17.06 44.61
C LYS A 852 78.70 17.62 46.06
N PRO A 853 78.46 16.79 47.13
CA PRO A 853 77.42 15.74 47.37
C PRO A 853 76.89 15.73 48.84
N GLY A 854 75.91 14.87 49.16
CA GLY A 854 75.93 14.12 50.45
C GLY A 854 74.66 14.07 51.33
N SER A 855 74.21 12.82 51.58
CA SER A 855 73.57 12.29 52.82
C SER A 855 72.18 12.82 53.22
N ALA A 856 71.23 12.09 53.84
CA ALA A 856 71.09 10.71 54.29
C ALA A 856 69.58 10.48 54.64
N ALA A 857 69.19 9.21 54.71
CA ALA A 857 68.14 8.63 55.59
C ALA A 857 66.67 9.08 55.39
N SER A 858 65.62 8.25 55.58
CA SER A 858 65.47 6.81 55.79
C SER A 858 63.96 6.49 55.80
N THR A 859 63.65 5.20 55.57
CA THR A 859 62.61 4.36 56.20
C THR A 859 61.10 4.46 55.84
N GLY A 860 60.60 3.29 55.39
CA GLY A 860 59.35 2.65 55.89
C GLY A 860 58.21 2.56 54.88
N ALA A 861 58.04 1.49 54.07
CA ALA A 861 57.41 0.19 54.40
C ALA A 861 55.95 0.36 54.89
N GLY A 862 54.92 0.06 54.09
CA GLY A 862 54.38 -1.30 53.83
C GLY A 862 53.09 -1.49 54.68
N PRO A 863 52.15 -2.40 54.38
CA PRO A 863 52.21 -3.58 53.50
C PRO A 863 51.39 -3.48 52.20
#